data_AF-A0A972DZV6-F1
#
_entry.id   AF-A0A972DZV6-F1
#
_cell.length_a   1.000
_cell.length_b   1.000
_cell.length_c   1.000
_cell.angle_alpha   90.00
_cell.angle_beta   90.00
_cell.angle_gamma   90.00
#
_symmetry.space_group_name_H-M   'P 1'
#
loop_
_entity.id
_entity.type
_entity.pdbx_description
1 polymer ?
#
loop_
_entity_poly.entity_id
_entity_poly.type
_entity_poly.pdbx_seq_one_letter_code
_entity_poly.pdbx_strand_id
1 'polypeptide(L)'
;MIDKSRGLILIALALLMLWAAPCGACFSIVVGKDASTDGCVLVGHNEDDYPPQVVNHYKVPRQMHGPGATVVLHNGGVLEQVEQTWAYLWSEMPGMLFSDTCVNEWGVTVTSDGCPSREDRPKITDGGIGWTLRRLIAQRARSAREGVLLAGRLVERFGYVASGRTYIVADPNEGWLFCAVQGKHWLARRVPDNEVAMVANTYTIRQVDLADEDNVLASKDIVTYAIERGWYDPQKHGPFDFAAVYADPASASHPNNAGRQWAGLRYVASREIAPGFDLPFSVAPKRKLGVTDIMEILRHDEGNPPEPSPASGFGCALCSGATQTSFVAQLRRELPLDTGLVYWVCLAEPRTSVYLPFHFGITDFPAGFRTQPEQPTSDVYDRKVGAPFVPDPREAFWVFSNFRDKAERQGPALVAAARNRAERIESRAVAMQRPLEDAARRLHQTGRIGAGELLTNFSYGLYLSALEGMDAAMRQPTTDVQIIARARAIHEAAITLDSHVDIADEQYATPDLDPGVDNPALRCDLVKMAEGGVDGVFLAVYVRQAPELNAQTYAEAQRMADSKFEAIERLTQSMYPDRCALAMCPDEAERIVATGRKAIMIGIENGFPIGEDLDLLNRYYDRGARYVTLCHTEHNQICDSSSAPDPMHNGLSPFGKRVVQRMNELGMMCDASHISEKAFFDLLEVTRAPVLVSHSGCSAIHPQDRNLTDEQLEALRDNSGVIQIVALDAYLRPETPERKEAVRRLRDELGIPSHAERQQWSTEQRAAMRPRLKEYYRRYEELAETVPIATVQDYVDHIDHAVRVAGVDHVGIGTDFDGGGAVSGFANHAEALNVTVELIRRGYCDEDIRKIWGGNLLRLWRCVEAVAKPL
;
A
#
# COMPACT_ATOMS: atom_id res chain seq x y z
N MET A 1 -48.11 -19.15 34.92
CA MET A 1 -47.73 -18.72 33.55
C MET A 1 -46.40 -17.96 33.52
N ILE A 2 -45.54 -18.11 34.54
CA ILE A 2 -44.19 -17.56 34.57
C ILE A 2 -43.29 -18.79 34.71
N ASP A 3 -42.80 -19.35 33.59
CA ASP A 3 -41.59 -20.20 33.62
C ASP A 3 -41.08 -20.65 32.24
N LYS A 4 -41.91 -20.67 31.19
CA LYS A 4 -41.46 -21.19 29.88
C LYS A 4 -40.71 -20.17 29.00
N SER A 5 -40.87 -18.87 29.26
CA SER A 5 -40.26 -17.80 28.45
C SER A 5 -38.81 -17.47 28.85
N ARG A 6 -38.39 -17.76 30.08
CA ARG A 6 -36.98 -17.58 30.51
C ARG A 6 -36.05 -18.67 29.97
N GLY A 7 -36.52 -19.91 29.89
CA GLY A 7 -35.74 -21.04 29.34
C GLY A 7 -35.47 -20.91 27.84
N LEU A 8 -36.45 -20.43 27.06
CA LEU A 8 -36.29 -20.22 25.61
C LEU A 8 -35.40 -19.02 25.26
N ILE A 9 -35.41 -17.96 26.07
CA ILE A 9 -34.52 -16.80 25.88
C ILE A 9 -33.08 -17.14 26.28
N LEU A 10 -32.86 -17.94 27.33
CA LEU A 10 -31.53 -18.43 27.71
C LEU A 10 -30.97 -19.44 26.70
N ILE A 11 -31.80 -20.30 26.12
CA ILE A 11 -31.38 -21.23 25.05
C ILE A 11 -31.11 -20.47 23.74
N ALA A 12 -31.91 -19.46 23.40
CA ALA A 12 -31.65 -18.61 22.24
C ALA A 12 -30.40 -17.73 22.42
N LEU A 13 -30.14 -17.20 23.63
CA LEU A 13 -28.88 -16.49 23.94
C LEU A 13 -27.68 -17.43 23.98
N ALA A 14 -27.83 -18.68 24.45
CA ALA A 14 -26.76 -19.68 24.39
C ALA A 14 -26.49 -20.15 22.95
N LEU A 15 -27.51 -20.24 22.09
CA LEU A 15 -27.37 -20.56 20.66
C LEU A 15 -26.86 -19.36 19.83
N LEU A 16 -27.16 -18.12 20.22
CA LEU A 16 -26.58 -16.90 19.65
C LEU A 16 -25.12 -16.68 20.11
N MET A 17 -24.75 -17.11 21.32
CA MET A 17 -23.35 -17.15 21.76
C MET A 17 -22.53 -18.29 21.14
N LEU A 18 -23.18 -19.30 20.54
CA LEU A 18 -22.52 -20.36 19.77
C LEU A 18 -22.16 -19.93 18.33
N TRP A 19 -22.56 -18.73 17.89
CA TRP A 19 -22.36 -18.23 16.52
C TRP A 19 -21.45 -16.98 16.44
N ALA A 20 -20.67 -16.70 17.48
CA ALA A 20 -19.70 -15.60 17.46
C ALA A 20 -18.52 -15.82 18.43
N ALA A 21 -18.03 -17.06 18.57
CA ALA A 21 -16.68 -17.27 19.07
C ALA A 21 -15.72 -17.17 17.87
N PRO A 22 -14.80 -16.17 17.80
CA PRO A 22 -13.76 -16.18 16.79
C PRO A 22 -13.01 -17.50 16.97
N CYS A 23 -13.07 -18.38 15.98
CA CYS A 23 -12.37 -19.66 15.99
C CYS A 23 -10.86 -19.36 15.94
N GLY A 24 -10.07 -19.85 16.90
CA GLY A 24 -8.61 -19.83 16.83
C GLY A 24 -8.17 -20.62 15.61
N ALA A 25 -7.85 -19.90 14.54
CA ALA A 25 -7.84 -20.47 13.20
C ALA A 25 -6.75 -19.77 12.37
N CYS A 26 -5.56 -20.36 12.38
CA CYS A 26 -4.42 -19.82 11.62
C CYS A 26 -4.72 -19.74 10.12
N PHE A 27 -3.96 -18.90 9.41
CA PHE A 27 -4.05 -18.77 7.96
C PHE A 27 -2.66 -18.64 7.37
N SER A 28 -2.39 -19.35 6.28
CA SER A 28 -1.09 -19.28 5.58
C SER A 28 -1.23 -19.02 4.09
N ILE A 29 -0.21 -18.38 3.52
CA ILE A 29 -0.06 -18.13 2.08
C ILE A 29 1.35 -18.55 1.63
N VAL A 30 1.44 -19.20 0.47
CA VAL A 30 2.70 -19.56 -0.18
C VAL A 30 2.68 -19.07 -1.61
N VAL A 31 3.66 -18.24 -1.98
CA VAL A 31 3.83 -17.69 -3.33
C VAL A 31 5.03 -18.38 -3.99
N GLY A 32 4.79 -19.01 -5.13
CA GLY A 32 5.86 -19.58 -5.94
C GLY A 32 6.85 -18.51 -6.44
N LYS A 33 8.09 -18.92 -6.71
CA LYS A 33 9.16 -17.95 -7.02
C LYS A 33 8.89 -17.08 -8.25
N ASP A 34 8.28 -17.65 -9.29
CA ASP A 34 7.95 -16.95 -10.54
C ASP A 34 6.66 -16.13 -10.43
N ALA A 35 5.85 -16.36 -9.38
CA ALA A 35 4.70 -15.55 -9.01
C ALA A 35 5.06 -14.32 -8.14
N SER A 36 6.31 -14.19 -7.70
CA SER A 36 6.77 -13.05 -6.89
C SER A 36 7.46 -11.96 -7.71
N THR A 37 7.46 -10.72 -7.21
CA THR A 37 8.18 -9.59 -7.84
C THR A 37 9.70 -9.75 -7.76
N ASP A 38 10.20 -10.32 -6.67
CA ASP A 38 11.63 -10.52 -6.42
C ASP A 38 12.20 -11.85 -6.95
N GLY A 39 11.38 -12.68 -7.62
CA GLY A 39 11.82 -13.99 -8.12
C GLY A 39 12.15 -15.00 -7.02
N CYS A 40 11.52 -14.87 -5.84
CA CYS A 40 11.77 -15.68 -4.65
C CYS A 40 10.48 -16.26 -4.06
N VAL A 41 10.60 -17.32 -3.25
CA VAL A 41 9.44 -17.85 -2.52
C VAL A 41 9.08 -16.91 -1.38
N LEU A 42 7.79 -16.61 -1.25
CA LEU A 42 7.23 -15.88 -0.11
C LEU A 42 6.33 -16.81 0.70
N VAL A 43 6.45 -16.76 2.02
CA VAL A 43 5.52 -17.43 2.95
C VAL A 43 4.94 -16.40 3.90
N GLY A 44 3.62 -16.29 3.97
CA GLY A 44 2.92 -15.46 4.95
C GLY A 44 2.09 -16.30 5.90
N HIS A 45 1.92 -15.86 7.15
CA HIS A 45 1.14 -16.61 8.14
C HIS A 45 0.61 -15.70 9.26
N ASN A 46 -0.67 -15.88 9.60
CA ASN A 46 -1.27 -15.38 10.85
C ASN A 46 -1.38 -16.54 11.84
N GLU A 47 -0.78 -16.36 13.02
CA GLU A 47 -0.89 -17.28 14.15
C GLU A 47 -2.01 -16.82 15.09
N ASP A 48 -3.12 -17.57 15.08
CA ASP A 48 -4.36 -17.23 15.75
C ASP A 48 -4.60 -18.12 16.98
N ASP A 49 -4.51 -17.53 18.17
CA ASP A 49 -4.64 -18.21 19.46
C ASP A 49 -5.34 -17.31 20.51
N TYR A 50 -5.96 -17.92 21.53
CA TYR A 50 -6.71 -17.16 22.53
C TYR A 50 -5.81 -16.60 23.64
N PRO A 51 -5.97 -15.31 24.01
CA PRO A 51 -5.21 -14.70 25.10
C PRO A 51 -5.58 -15.28 26.48
N PRO A 52 -4.69 -15.15 27.49
CA PRO A 52 -3.39 -14.50 27.42
C PRO A 52 -2.32 -15.39 26.78
N GLN A 53 -1.53 -14.81 25.88
CA GLN A 53 -0.38 -15.45 25.23
C GLN A 53 0.82 -14.51 25.28
N VAL A 54 2.02 -15.03 25.04
CA VAL A 54 3.22 -14.24 24.74
C VAL A 54 3.96 -14.88 23.60
N VAL A 55 4.47 -14.07 22.67
CA VAL A 55 5.27 -14.55 21.54
C VAL A 55 6.73 -14.13 21.73
N ASN A 56 7.61 -15.13 21.84
CA ASN A 56 9.05 -14.97 21.98
C ASN A 56 9.75 -15.15 20.64
N HIS A 57 10.81 -14.37 20.41
CA HIS A 57 11.67 -14.51 19.23
C HIS A 57 13.12 -14.79 19.62
N TYR A 58 13.71 -15.80 18.99
CA TYR A 58 15.06 -16.28 19.27
C TYR A 58 15.90 -16.36 18.00
N LYS A 59 17.18 -15.96 18.11
CA LYS A 59 18.25 -16.39 17.20
C LYS A 59 18.96 -17.60 17.81
N VAL A 60 18.72 -18.78 17.24
CA VAL A 60 19.35 -20.02 17.69
C VAL A 60 20.62 -20.27 16.86
N PRO A 61 21.82 -20.35 17.49
CA PRO A 61 23.05 -20.64 16.76
C PRO A 61 23.14 -22.14 16.41
N ARG A 62 24.07 -22.48 15.51
CA ARG A 62 24.43 -23.88 15.25
C ARG A 62 24.87 -24.54 16.56
N GLN A 63 24.47 -25.79 16.77
CA GLN A 63 24.90 -26.58 17.93
C GLN A 63 25.64 -27.83 17.47
N MET A 64 26.69 -28.20 18.22
CA MET A 64 27.43 -29.44 18.03
C MET A 64 27.03 -30.43 19.11
N HIS A 65 26.86 -31.69 18.75
CA HIS A 65 26.45 -32.76 19.64
C HIS A 65 27.48 -33.89 19.61
N GLY A 66 27.78 -34.45 20.80
CA GLY A 66 28.73 -35.55 20.92
C GLY A 66 28.19 -36.88 20.36
N PRO A 67 29.06 -37.85 20.05
CA PRO A 67 28.65 -39.18 19.57
C PRO A 67 27.65 -39.85 20.54
N GLY A 68 26.60 -40.45 19.99
CA GLY A 68 25.56 -41.13 20.77
C GLY A 68 24.58 -40.21 21.50
N ALA A 69 24.64 -38.89 21.26
CA ALA A 69 23.63 -37.97 21.77
C ALA A 69 22.24 -38.32 21.22
N THR A 70 21.20 -38.04 22.00
CA THR A 70 19.81 -38.32 21.64
C THR A 70 18.93 -37.09 21.77
N VAL A 71 17.82 -37.09 21.04
CA VAL A 71 16.71 -36.15 21.20
C VAL A 71 15.52 -36.92 21.76
N VAL A 72 15.02 -36.48 22.91
CA VAL A 72 13.76 -36.98 23.47
C VAL A 72 12.63 -36.12 22.93
N LEU A 73 11.68 -36.75 22.24
CA LEU A 73 10.43 -36.14 21.78
C LEU A 73 9.55 -35.82 23.00
N HIS A 74 8.67 -34.85 22.86
CA HIS A 74 7.79 -34.40 23.95
C HIS A 74 7.03 -35.56 24.64
N ASN A 75 6.55 -36.54 23.86
CA ASN A 75 5.81 -37.69 24.38
C ASN A 75 6.69 -38.91 24.72
N GLY A 76 8.00 -38.73 24.84
CA GLY A 76 8.93 -39.76 25.32
C GLY A 76 9.65 -40.58 24.24
N GLY A 77 9.28 -40.45 22.96
CA GLY A 77 10.00 -41.09 21.86
C GLY A 77 11.46 -40.63 21.78
N VAL A 78 12.37 -41.49 21.34
CA VAL A 78 13.81 -41.18 21.32
C VAL A 78 14.39 -41.29 19.91
N LEU A 79 15.15 -40.27 19.53
CA LEU A 79 15.87 -40.18 18.27
C LEU A 79 17.37 -40.06 18.53
N GLU A 80 18.18 -40.61 17.62
CA GLU A 80 19.59 -40.24 17.55
C GLU A 80 19.70 -38.77 17.14
N GLN A 81 20.61 -38.05 17.80
CA GLN A 81 20.91 -36.66 17.48
C GLN A 81 21.93 -36.58 16.35
N VAL A 82 21.77 -35.59 15.47
CA VAL A 82 22.76 -35.29 14.42
C VAL A 82 23.99 -34.64 15.04
N GLU A 83 25.17 -34.83 14.44
CA GLU A 83 26.42 -34.22 14.92
C GLU A 83 26.32 -32.69 15.01
N GLN A 84 25.61 -32.07 14.05
CA GLN A 84 25.42 -30.63 13.98
C GLN A 84 23.98 -30.29 13.63
N THR A 85 23.41 -29.33 14.36
CA THR A 85 22.14 -28.67 14.01
C THR A 85 22.41 -27.29 13.40
N TRP A 86 21.53 -26.89 12.47
CA TRP A 86 21.61 -25.59 11.80
C TRP A 86 21.17 -24.44 12.71
N ALA A 87 21.67 -23.24 12.43
CA ALA A 87 21.16 -22.03 13.05
C ALA A 87 19.76 -21.71 12.50
N TYR A 88 18.88 -21.14 13.33
CA TYR A 88 17.54 -20.73 12.92
C TYR A 88 16.99 -19.55 13.73
N LEU A 89 16.12 -18.77 13.11
CA LEU A 89 15.21 -17.86 13.78
C LEU A 89 14.00 -18.66 14.24
N TRP A 90 13.49 -18.36 15.44
CA TRP A 90 12.36 -19.07 16.03
C TRP A 90 11.40 -18.10 16.69
N SER A 91 10.14 -18.13 16.25
CA SER A 91 9.02 -17.51 16.96
C SER A 91 8.29 -18.61 17.74
N GLU A 92 8.13 -18.44 19.05
CA GLU A 92 7.54 -19.43 19.97
C GLU A 92 6.45 -18.78 20.82
N MET A 93 5.29 -19.44 20.92
CA MET A 93 4.29 -19.16 21.93
C MET A 93 4.29 -20.24 23.03
N PRO A 94 4.87 -19.96 24.22
CA PRO A 94 4.90 -20.93 25.31
C PRO A 94 3.47 -21.36 25.69
N GLY A 95 3.26 -22.65 25.94
CA GLY A 95 1.92 -23.18 26.25
C GLY A 95 1.14 -23.69 25.03
N MET A 96 1.53 -23.27 23.82
CA MET A 96 0.89 -23.68 22.58
C MET A 96 1.78 -24.61 21.74
N LEU A 97 1.53 -25.93 21.86
CA LEU A 97 2.38 -27.01 21.32
C LEU A 97 2.53 -27.03 19.79
N PHE A 98 1.86 -26.15 19.06
CA PHE A 98 1.97 -26.09 17.60
C PHE A 98 2.05 -24.68 17.05
N SER A 99 2.07 -23.67 17.94
CA SER A 99 2.07 -22.25 17.58
C SER A 99 3.48 -21.69 17.62
N ASP A 100 4.32 -22.21 16.73
CA ASP A 100 5.71 -21.79 16.58
C ASP A 100 6.11 -21.80 15.11
N THR A 101 7.06 -20.94 14.73
CA THR A 101 7.56 -20.81 13.36
C THR A 101 9.09 -20.78 13.37
N CYS A 102 9.72 -21.47 12.42
CA CYS A 102 11.18 -21.44 12.27
C CYS A 102 11.61 -21.01 10.87
N VAL A 103 12.72 -20.27 10.77
CA VAL A 103 13.45 -19.99 9.52
C VAL A 103 14.92 -20.31 9.74
N ASN A 104 15.46 -21.33 9.08
CA ASN A 104 16.86 -21.72 9.26
C ASN A 104 17.84 -20.99 8.33
N GLU A 105 19.14 -21.19 8.56
CA GLU A 105 20.21 -20.51 7.79
C GLU A 105 20.25 -20.84 6.30
N TRP A 106 19.54 -21.89 5.88
CA TRP A 106 19.38 -22.27 4.48
C TRP A 106 18.11 -21.69 3.85
N GLY A 107 17.33 -20.93 4.64
CA GLY A 107 16.04 -20.39 4.25
C GLY A 107 14.89 -21.38 4.41
N VAL A 108 15.13 -22.57 4.99
CA VAL A 108 14.06 -23.52 5.26
C VAL A 108 13.13 -22.92 6.33
N THR A 109 11.97 -22.48 5.87
CA THR A 109 10.89 -21.89 6.63
C THR A 109 9.85 -22.95 6.91
N VAL A 110 9.44 -23.06 8.17
CA VAL A 110 8.41 -24.01 8.57
C VAL A 110 7.42 -23.40 9.56
N THR A 111 6.14 -23.41 9.18
CA THR A 111 4.96 -23.04 10.00
C THR A 111 3.83 -24.04 9.74
N SER A 112 2.62 -23.86 10.26
CA SER A 112 1.48 -24.73 9.97
C SER A 112 0.13 -24.17 10.36
N ASP A 113 -0.91 -24.77 9.77
CA ASP A 113 -2.29 -24.58 10.19
C ASP A 113 -2.88 -25.90 10.74
N GLY A 114 -3.65 -25.81 11.82
CA GLY A 114 -4.35 -26.97 12.37
C GLY A 114 -5.40 -27.45 11.37
N CYS A 115 -5.23 -28.65 10.81
CA CYS A 115 -6.08 -29.20 9.76
C CYS A 115 -6.50 -30.62 10.16
N PRO A 116 -7.60 -30.78 10.93
CA PRO A 116 -8.00 -32.09 11.43
C PRO A 116 -8.23 -33.10 10.30
N SER A 117 -7.72 -34.31 10.49
CA SER A 117 -7.99 -35.47 9.62
C SER A 117 -9.17 -36.28 10.15
N ARG A 118 -9.78 -37.09 9.28
CA ARG A 118 -10.89 -38.00 9.65
C ARG A 118 -10.45 -39.29 10.36
N GLU A 119 -9.16 -39.45 10.64
CA GLU A 119 -8.62 -40.67 11.21
C GLU A 119 -9.20 -40.96 12.60
N ASP A 120 -9.87 -42.10 12.77
CA ASP A 120 -10.48 -42.53 14.05
C ASP A 120 -9.71 -43.67 14.75
N ARG A 121 -8.63 -44.20 14.16
CA ARG A 121 -7.83 -45.34 14.65
C ARG A 121 -6.33 -45.15 14.39
N PRO A 122 -5.72 -44.06 14.89
CA PRO A 122 -4.34 -43.74 14.58
C PRO A 122 -3.35 -44.75 15.17
N LYS A 123 -2.35 -45.13 14.36
CA LYS A 123 -1.21 -45.93 14.83
C LYS A 123 -0.13 -45.00 15.37
N ILE A 124 0.17 -45.10 16.66
CA ILE A 124 1.23 -44.34 17.33
C ILE A 124 2.25 -45.32 17.93
N THR A 125 3.53 -45.00 17.80
CA THR A 125 4.64 -45.79 18.34
C THR A 125 5.61 -44.87 19.08
N ASP A 126 6.17 -45.35 20.20
CA ASP A 126 7.08 -44.60 21.08
C ASP A 126 6.56 -43.21 21.47
N GLY A 127 5.26 -43.11 21.80
CA GLY A 127 4.61 -41.85 22.21
C GLY A 127 4.27 -40.89 21.07
N GLY A 128 4.75 -41.14 19.84
CA GLY A 128 4.44 -40.36 18.66
C GLY A 128 5.21 -39.05 18.52
N ILE A 129 4.98 -38.34 17.41
CA ILE A 129 5.58 -37.05 17.11
C ILE A 129 4.50 -35.97 16.91
N GLY A 130 4.79 -34.75 17.36
CA GLY A 130 3.90 -33.58 17.27
C GLY A 130 4.74 -32.31 17.31
N TRP A 131 4.69 -31.56 18.42
CA TRP A 131 5.42 -30.31 18.66
C TRP A 131 6.88 -30.29 18.15
N THR A 132 7.64 -31.36 18.39
CA THR A 132 9.07 -31.42 18.02
C THR A 132 9.32 -31.51 16.51
N LEU A 133 8.31 -31.84 15.69
CA LEU A 133 8.46 -32.07 14.24
C LEU A 133 9.02 -30.83 13.52
N ARG A 134 8.42 -29.66 13.76
CA ARG A 134 8.83 -28.39 13.15
C ARG A 134 10.29 -28.06 13.40
N ARG A 135 10.71 -28.17 14.66
CA ARG A 135 12.08 -27.85 15.06
C ARG A 135 13.08 -28.85 14.52
N LEU A 136 12.74 -30.13 14.43
CA LEU A 136 13.59 -31.13 13.77
C LEU A 136 13.80 -30.82 12.28
N ILE A 137 12.77 -30.32 11.59
CA ILE A 137 12.90 -29.85 10.20
C ILE A 137 13.90 -28.68 10.14
N ALA A 138 13.66 -27.62 10.93
CA ALA A 138 14.53 -26.44 10.94
C ALA A 138 15.99 -26.77 11.32
N GLN A 139 16.19 -27.67 12.29
CA GLN A 139 17.50 -28.06 12.78
C GLN A 139 18.31 -28.92 11.80
N ARG A 140 17.66 -29.64 10.89
CA ARG A 140 18.31 -30.72 10.10
C ARG A 140 18.24 -30.52 8.59
N ALA A 141 17.22 -29.88 8.05
CA ALA A 141 17.01 -29.73 6.61
C ALA A 141 17.83 -28.58 6.01
N ARG A 142 18.33 -28.75 4.78
CA ARG A 142 18.96 -27.68 3.98
C ARG A 142 18.10 -27.21 2.82
N SER A 143 17.02 -27.93 2.52
CA SER A 143 16.00 -27.55 1.53
C SER A 143 14.60 -27.91 2.02
N ALA A 144 13.58 -27.33 1.38
CA ALA A 144 12.18 -27.61 1.69
C ALA A 144 11.84 -29.07 1.42
N ARG A 145 12.25 -29.62 0.27
CA ARG A 145 12.08 -31.05 -0.05
C ARG A 145 12.79 -31.96 0.95
N GLU A 146 14.00 -31.64 1.41
CA GLU A 146 14.65 -32.40 2.49
C GLU A 146 13.82 -32.36 3.78
N GLY A 147 13.25 -31.21 4.10
CA GLY A 147 12.35 -31.02 5.23
C GLY A 147 11.08 -31.88 5.14
N VAL A 148 10.42 -31.90 3.98
CA VAL A 148 9.25 -32.73 3.69
C VAL A 148 9.57 -34.22 3.84
N LEU A 149 10.67 -34.68 3.24
CA LEU A 149 11.09 -36.08 3.34
C LEU A 149 11.47 -36.49 4.77
N LEU A 150 12.12 -35.58 5.52
CA LEU A 150 12.40 -35.80 6.94
C LEU A 150 11.11 -35.91 7.74
N ALA A 151 10.15 -35.01 7.51
CA ALA A 151 8.86 -35.02 8.19
C ALA A 151 8.10 -36.32 7.93
N GLY A 152 8.03 -36.74 6.67
CA GLY A 152 7.41 -38.00 6.26
C GLY A 152 8.00 -39.21 6.98
N ARG A 153 9.34 -39.36 6.98
CA ARG A 153 10.01 -40.45 7.70
C ARG A 153 9.72 -40.46 9.19
N LEU A 154 9.66 -39.29 9.82
CA LEU A 154 9.38 -39.17 11.25
C LEU A 154 7.92 -39.50 11.57
N VAL A 155 6.98 -39.07 10.74
CA VAL A 155 5.55 -39.42 10.85
C VAL A 155 5.33 -40.91 10.63
N GLU A 156 5.95 -41.53 9.63
CA GLU A 156 5.88 -42.98 9.41
C GLU A 156 6.48 -43.76 10.59
N ARG A 157 7.60 -43.28 11.14
CA ARG A 157 8.27 -43.93 12.27
C ARG A 157 7.45 -43.86 13.54
N PHE A 158 6.99 -42.69 13.96
CA PHE A 158 6.38 -42.48 15.29
C PHE A 158 4.85 -42.38 15.26
N GLY A 159 4.28 -41.94 14.14
CA GLY A 159 2.89 -41.52 14.06
C GLY A 159 2.69 -40.10 14.60
N TYR A 160 1.91 -39.30 13.88
CA TYR A 160 1.54 -37.94 14.25
C TYR A 160 0.43 -37.94 15.31
N VAL A 161 0.64 -37.27 16.43
CA VAL A 161 -0.20 -37.43 17.64
C VAL A 161 -1.47 -36.58 17.65
N ALA A 162 -1.45 -35.43 16.99
CA ALA A 162 -2.60 -34.54 16.90
C ALA A 162 -3.56 -34.95 15.77
N SER A 163 -4.79 -34.43 15.79
CA SER A 163 -5.85 -34.79 14.85
C SER A 163 -5.49 -34.61 13.37
N GLY A 164 -4.55 -33.74 13.05
CA GLY A 164 -4.03 -33.50 11.70
C GLY A 164 -3.48 -32.09 11.58
N ARG A 165 -2.61 -31.84 10.59
CA ARG A 165 -1.97 -30.53 10.39
C ARG A 165 -1.42 -30.37 8.98
N THR A 166 -1.52 -29.18 8.42
CA THR A 166 -0.80 -28.80 7.20
C THR A 166 0.41 -27.99 7.59
N TYR A 167 1.61 -28.55 7.40
CA TYR A 167 2.87 -27.83 7.56
C TYR A 167 3.23 -27.15 6.25
N ILE A 168 3.55 -25.86 6.33
CA ILE A 168 4.14 -25.13 5.21
C ILE A 168 5.64 -25.32 5.37
N VAL A 169 6.31 -25.86 4.35
CA VAL A 169 7.77 -26.03 4.31
C VAL A 169 8.29 -25.39 3.04
N ALA A 170 9.07 -24.33 3.17
CA ALA A 170 9.56 -23.57 2.02
C ALA A 170 11.05 -23.26 2.14
N ASP A 171 11.70 -23.00 1.02
CA ASP A 171 13.08 -22.51 0.94
C ASP A 171 13.17 -21.50 -0.22
N PRO A 172 14.35 -20.94 -0.54
CA PRO A 172 14.48 -19.96 -1.64
C PRO A 172 14.05 -20.45 -3.04
N ASN A 173 13.87 -21.76 -3.24
CA ASN A 173 13.60 -22.36 -4.55
C ASN A 173 12.19 -22.92 -4.70
N GLU A 174 11.58 -23.39 -3.62
CA GLU A 174 10.28 -24.06 -3.65
C GLU A 174 9.52 -24.00 -2.32
N GLY A 175 8.18 -24.07 -2.40
CA GLY A 175 7.28 -24.17 -1.26
C GLY A 175 6.44 -25.45 -1.33
N TRP A 176 6.23 -26.09 -0.19
CA TRP A 176 5.49 -27.35 -0.05
C TRP A 176 4.43 -27.24 1.04
N LEU A 177 3.29 -27.87 0.80
CA LEU A 177 2.27 -28.13 1.82
C LEU A 177 2.35 -29.62 2.21
N PHE A 178 2.75 -29.91 3.45
CA PHE A 178 2.85 -31.26 4.02
C PHE A 178 1.68 -31.51 4.97
N CYS A 179 0.73 -32.35 4.56
CA CYS A 179 -0.42 -32.75 5.34
C CYS A 179 -0.11 -34.00 6.16
N ALA A 180 0.03 -33.85 7.48
CA ALA A 180 0.17 -34.95 8.43
C ALA A 180 -1.21 -35.46 8.84
N VAL A 181 -1.55 -36.70 8.48
CA VAL A 181 -2.73 -37.41 8.99
C VAL A 181 -2.42 -37.90 10.41
N GLN A 182 -3.40 -37.90 11.32
CA GLN A 182 -3.18 -38.51 12.63
C GLN A 182 -2.70 -39.96 12.44
N GLY A 183 -1.70 -40.41 13.19
CA GLY A 183 -1.04 -41.69 12.92
C GLY A 183 0.05 -41.59 11.84
N LYS A 184 0.23 -42.63 11.01
CA LYS A 184 1.48 -42.83 10.24
C LYS A 184 1.44 -42.36 8.79
N HIS A 185 0.35 -41.73 8.37
CA HIS A 185 0.12 -41.38 6.98
C HIS A 185 0.30 -39.88 6.73
N TRP A 186 0.79 -39.54 5.56
CA TRP A 186 1.02 -38.16 5.16
C TRP A 186 1.01 -38.02 3.63
N LEU A 187 0.77 -36.80 3.17
CA LEU A 187 0.91 -36.41 1.78
C LEU A 187 1.40 -34.97 1.70
N ALA A 188 2.28 -34.67 0.77
CA ALA A 188 2.78 -33.35 0.49
C ALA A 188 2.68 -33.01 -0.99
N ARG A 189 2.38 -31.75 -1.29
CA ARG A 189 2.34 -31.22 -2.65
C ARG A 189 3.13 -29.92 -2.74
N ARG A 190 3.93 -29.79 -3.78
CA ARG A 190 4.68 -28.58 -4.14
C ARG A 190 3.72 -27.53 -4.71
N VAL A 191 3.89 -26.28 -4.27
CA VAL A 191 3.21 -25.13 -4.87
C VAL A 191 3.94 -24.79 -6.18
N PRO A 192 3.24 -24.72 -7.33
CA PRO A 192 3.86 -24.39 -8.60
C PRO A 192 4.57 -23.03 -8.57
N ASP A 193 5.67 -22.91 -9.32
CA ASP A 193 6.52 -21.71 -9.28
C ASP A 193 5.78 -20.42 -9.66
N ASN A 194 4.78 -20.52 -10.54
CA ASN A 194 3.99 -19.40 -11.05
C ASN A 194 2.60 -19.28 -10.38
N GLU A 195 2.37 -19.97 -9.27
CA GLU A 195 1.07 -19.95 -8.58
C GLU A 195 1.19 -19.59 -7.10
N VAL A 196 0.03 -19.34 -6.48
CA VAL A 196 -0.14 -19.00 -5.07
C VAL A 196 -1.09 -19.99 -4.42
N ALA A 197 -0.73 -20.53 -3.27
CA ALA A 197 -1.57 -21.40 -2.45
C ALA A 197 -1.99 -20.71 -1.16
N MET A 198 -3.25 -20.92 -0.75
CA MET A 198 -3.83 -20.41 0.49
C MET A 198 -4.22 -21.60 1.37
N VAL A 199 -3.87 -21.53 2.65
CA VAL A 199 -4.14 -22.59 3.62
C VAL A 199 -5.03 -22.01 4.72
N ALA A 200 -6.11 -22.72 4.99
CA ALA A 200 -6.98 -22.50 6.14
C ALA A 200 -6.97 -23.79 6.99
N ASN A 201 -7.79 -23.86 8.04
CA ASN A 201 -7.78 -24.96 9.01
C ASN A 201 -8.44 -26.27 8.54
N THR A 202 -8.32 -26.58 7.24
CA THR A 202 -8.71 -27.84 6.60
C THR A 202 -7.66 -28.23 5.55
N TYR A 203 -7.61 -29.49 5.13
CA TYR A 203 -6.71 -29.87 4.04
C TYR A 203 -7.14 -29.24 2.72
N THR A 204 -6.20 -28.61 2.02
CA THR A 204 -6.43 -27.89 0.75
C THR A 204 -5.84 -28.61 -0.46
N ILE A 205 -5.06 -29.69 -0.27
CA ILE A 205 -4.56 -30.51 -1.37
C ILE A 205 -5.72 -31.31 -1.96
N ARG A 206 -6.15 -30.94 -3.17
CA ARG A 206 -7.23 -31.60 -3.92
C ARG A 206 -6.70 -32.85 -4.67
N GLN A 207 -7.07 -33.02 -5.94
CA GLN A 207 -6.57 -34.08 -6.81
C GLN A 207 -5.04 -34.04 -6.97
N VAL A 208 -4.41 -35.20 -6.93
CA VAL A 208 -2.96 -35.39 -7.06
C VAL A 208 -2.64 -36.57 -7.97
N ASP A 209 -1.51 -36.47 -8.68
CA ASP A 209 -0.89 -37.59 -9.38
C ASP A 209 0.28 -38.11 -8.52
N LEU A 210 0.16 -39.31 -7.98
CA LEU A 210 1.20 -39.92 -7.14
C LEU A 210 2.41 -40.40 -7.95
N ALA A 211 2.33 -40.42 -9.28
CA ALA A 211 3.47 -40.70 -10.15
C ALA A 211 4.37 -39.47 -10.36
N ASP A 212 3.87 -38.26 -10.08
CA ASP A 212 4.64 -37.01 -10.13
C ASP A 212 5.44 -36.84 -8.85
N GLU A 213 6.49 -37.64 -8.68
CA GLU A 213 7.38 -37.57 -7.50
C GLU A 213 8.16 -36.25 -7.39
N ASP A 214 8.14 -35.42 -8.44
CA ASP A 214 8.74 -34.08 -8.44
C ASP A 214 7.86 -33.07 -7.71
N ASN A 215 6.53 -33.21 -7.76
CA ASN A 215 5.58 -32.29 -7.13
C ASN A 215 4.70 -32.91 -6.06
N VAL A 216 4.68 -34.24 -5.91
CA VAL A 216 3.86 -34.97 -4.93
C VAL A 216 4.71 -36.02 -4.21
N LEU A 217 4.67 -35.99 -2.87
CA LEU A 217 5.36 -36.96 -2.02
C LEU A 217 4.36 -37.49 -0.99
N ALA A 218 4.28 -38.79 -0.76
CA ALA A 218 3.30 -39.35 0.16
C ALA A 218 3.74 -40.68 0.78
N SER A 219 3.03 -41.12 1.82
CA SER A 219 3.11 -42.50 2.29
C SER A 219 2.75 -43.46 1.15
N LYS A 220 3.56 -44.52 0.98
CA LYS A 220 3.40 -45.46 -0.16
C LYS A 220 2.04 -46.14 -0.21
N ASP A 221 1.42 -46.37 0.94
CA ASP A 221 0.11 -47.02 1.09
C ASP A 221 -1.05 -46.02 1.23
N ILE A 222 -0.86 -44.71 0.97
CA ILE A 222 -1.87 -43.67 1.23
C ILE A 222 -3.22 -43.95 0.54
N VAL A 223 -3.21 -44.52 -0.68
CA VAL A 223 -4.44 -44.86 -1.40
C VAL A 223 -5.02 -46.17 -0.90
N THR A 224 -4.18 -47.21 -0.77
CA THR A 224 -4.64 -48.54 -0.31
C THR A 224 -5.20 -48.48 1.10
N TYR A 225 -4.61 -47.68 1.98
CA TYR A 225 -5.11 -47.42 3.33
C TYR A 225 -6.50 -46.77 3.29
N ALA A 226 -6.71 -45.74 2.46
CA ALA A 226 -8.02 -45.11 2.33
C ALA A 226 -9.10 -46.08 1.79
N ILE A 227 -8.72 -46.99 0.89
CA ILE A 227 -9.62 -48.05 0.38
C ILE A 227 -9.97 -49.04 1.49
N GLU A 228 -8.98 -49.53 2.23
CA GLU A 228 -9.19 -50.45 3.36
C GLU A 228 -10.06 -49.84 4.47
N ARG A 229 -9.96 -48.52 4.66
CA ARG A 229 -10.80 -47.75 5.59
C ARG A 229 -12.19 -47.44 5.05
N GLY A 230 -12.45 -47.71 3.77
CA GLY A 230 -13.72 -47.41 3.11
C GLY A 230 -13.94 -45.91 2.85
N TRP A 231 -12.89 -45.10 2.91
CA TRP A 231 -12.95 -43.65 2.66
C TRP A 231 -12.84 -43.30 1.19
N TYR A 232 -12.26 -44.19 0.38
CA TYR A 232 -12.05 -43.99 -1.04
C TYR A 232 -12.39 -45.25 -1.83
N ASP A 233 -13.15 -45.08 -2.91
CA ASP A 233 -13.49 -46.11 -3.89
C ASP A 233 -13.18 -45.53 -5.27
N PRO A 234 -12.09 -45.97 -5.95
CA PRO A 234 -11.68 -45.40 -7.24
C PRO A 234 -12.77 -45.47 -8.31
N GLN A 235 -13.66 -46.46 -8.25
CA GLN A 235 -14.74 -46.62 -9.23
C GLN A 235 -15.87 -45.60 -9.00
N LYS A 236 -16.09 -45.17 -7.75
CA LYS A 236 -17.15 -44.21 -7.40
C LYS A 236 -16.66 -42.77 -7.40
N HIS A 237 -15.44 -42.55 -6.95
CA HIS A 237 -14.93 -41.20 -6.68
C HIS A 237 -14.01 -40.66 -7.77
N GLY A 238 -13.54 -41.49 -8.72
CA GLY A 238 -12.64 -41.05 -9.78
C GLY A 238 -11.20 -40.82 -9.27
N PRO A 239 -10.46 -39.83 -9.82
CA PRO A 239 -9.09 -39.52 -9.38
C PRO A 239 -8.98 -39.28 -7.87
N PHE A 240 -7.83 -39.61 -7.30
CA PHE A 240 -7.60 -39.50 -5.86
C PHE A 240 -7.47 -38.03 -5.43
N ASP A 241 -8.44 -37.55 -4.65
CA ASP A 241 -8.47 -36.21 -4.05
C ASP A 241 -8.16 -36.30 -2.55
N PHE A 242 -7.01 -35.76 -2.13
CA PHE A 242 -6.53 -35.96 -0.76
C PHE A 242 -7.45 -35.32 0.29
N ALA A 243 -7.83 -34.05 0.09
CA ALA A 243 -8.70 -33.34 1.01
C ALA A 243 -10.08 -34.00 1.13
N ALA A 244 -10.70 -34.41 0.02
CA ALA A 244 -12.00 -35.09 0.05
C ALA A 244 -11.94 -36.44 0.80
N VAL A 245 -10.79 -37.12 0.74
CA VAL A 245 -10.59 -38.46 1.32
C VAL A 245 -10.10 -38.42 2.77
N TYR A 246 -9.26 -37.46 3.16
CA TYR A 246 -8.57 -37.46 4.46
C TYR A 246 -8.97 -36.33 5.41
N ALA A 247 -9.60 -35.25 4.92
CA ALA A 247 -10.04 -34.18 5.80
C ALA A 247 -11.17 -34.65 6.71
N ASP A 248 -11.16 -34.14 7.94
CA ASP A 248 -12.31 -34.24 8.84
C ASP A 248 -13.55 -33.60 8.18
N PRO A 249 -14.69 -34.30 8.09
CA PRO A 249 -15.87 -33.78 7.42
C PRO A 249 -16.42 -32.49 8.04
N ALA A 250 -16.30 -32.30 9.36
CA ALA A 250 -16.80 -31.09 10.01
C ALA A 250 -15.91 -29.88 9.69
N SER A 251 -14.58 -30.05 9.70
CA SER A 251 -13.66 -29.00 9.28
C SER A 251 -13.76 -28.66 7.78
N ALA A 252 -13.87 -29.67 6.91
CA ALA A 252 -13.95 -29.48 5.46
C ALA A 252 -15.25 -28.79 5.01
N SER A 253 -16.34 -28.97 5.76
CA SER A 253 -17.63 -28.32 5.49
C SER A 253 -17.85 -27.05 6.34
N HIS A 254 -16.85 -26.60 7.09
CA HIS A 254 -16.98 -25.41 7.94
C HIS A 254 -16.93 -24.13 7.10
N PRO A 255 -17.97 -23.26 7.11
CA PRO A 255 -18.01 -22.05 6.28
C PRO A 255 -16.83 -21.10 6.50
N ASN A 256 -16.36 -20.94 7.75
CA ASN A 256 -15.17 -20.14 8.06
C ASN A 256 -13.90 -20.63 7.32
N ASN A 257 -13.66 -21.94 7.22
CA ASN A 257 -12.45 -22.46 6.58
C ASN A 257 -12.47 -22.21 5.07
N ALA A 258 -13.58 -22.56 4.42
CA ALA A 258 -13.78 -22.29 3.00
C ALA A 258 -13.80 -20.78 2.72
N GLY A 259 -14.45 -20.00 3.58
CA GLY A 259 -14.56 -18.54 3.45
C GLY A 259 -13.21 -17.84 3.53
N ARG A 260 -12.33 -18.20 4.48
CA ARG A 260 -10.97 -17.64 4.57
C ARG A 260 -10.09 -18.04 3.40
N GLN A 261 -10.10 -19.32 2.99
CA GLN A 261 -9.37 -19.73 1.80
C GLN A 261 -9.85 -18.96 0.56
N TRP A 262 -11.17 -18.83 0.39
CA TRP A 262 -11.78 -18.09 -0.71
C TRP A 262 -11.43 -16.60 -0.68
N ALA A 263 -11.53 -15.95 0.49
CA ALA A 263 -11.17 -14.55 0.68
C ALA A 263 -9.72 -14.28 0.28
N GLY A 264 -8.78 -15.12 0.74
CA GLY A 264 -7.38 -15.03 0.32
C GLY A 264 -7.18 -15.23 -1.18
N LEU A 265 -7.82 -16.24 -1.78
CA LEU A 265 -7.72 -16.51 -3.22
C LEU A 265 -8.23 -15.34 -4.08
N ARG A 266 -9.27 -14.63 -3.64
CA ARG A 266 -9.83 -13.47 -4.37
C ARG A 266 -8.86 -12.30 -4.48
N TYR A 267 -7.97 -12.11 -3.51
CA TYR A 267 -6.95 -11.05 -3.59
C TYR A 267 -6.05 -11.25 -4.81
N VAL A 268 -5.73 -12.50 -5.12
CA VAL A 268 -4.64 -12.84 -6.04
C VAL A 268 -5.13 -13.39 -7.37
N ALA A 269 -6.25 -14.10 -7.43
CA ALA A 269 -6.63 -14.88 -8.61
C ALA A 269 -6.80 -14.01 -9.87
N SER A 270 -6.23 -14.48 -10.98
CA SER A 270 -6.41 -13.91 -12.33
C SER A 270 -7.80 -14.12 -12.93
N ARG A 271 -8.60 -15.00 -12.33
CA ARG A 271 -9.98 -15.32 -12.72
C ARG A 271 -10.86 -15.31 -11.50
N GLU A 272 -12.15 -15.03 -11.70
CA GLU A 272 -13.14 -15.12 -10.63
C GLU A 272 -13.22 -16.55 -10.09
N ILE A 273 -13.15 -16.68 -8.76
CA ILE A 273 -13.29 -17.94 -8.03
C ILE A 273 -14.66 -17.94 -7.37
N ALA A 274 -15.50 -18.92 -7.71
CA ALA A 274 -16.80 -19.07 -7.06
C ALA A 274 -16.63 -19.44 -5.57
N PRO A 275 -17.44 -18.90 -4.64
CA PRO A 275 -17.43 -19.32 -3.25
C PRO A 275 -17.91 -20.77 -3.12
N GLY A 276 -17.32 -21.53 -2.20
CA GLY A 276 -17.72 -22.90 -1.94
C GLY A 276 -16.65 -23.71 -1.23
N PHE A 277 -16.91 -25.00 -1.06
CA PHE A 277 -16.03 -25.95 -0.37
C PHE A 277 -15.04 -26.67 -1.30
N ASP A 278 -15.21 -26.53 -2.62
CA ASP A 278 -14.36 -27.14 -3.65
C ASP A 278 -13.43 -26.10 -4.28
N LEU A 279 -12.58 -25.51 -3.44
CA LEU A 279 -11.63 -24.49 -3.84
C LEU A 279 -10.35 -25.14 -4.41
N PRO A 280 -9.68 -24.49 -5.39
CA PRO A 280 -8.43 -25.01 -5.93
C PRO A 280 -7.32 -25.01 -4.89
N PHE A 281 -6.35 -25.92 -5.07
CA PHE A 281 -5.14 -25.99 -4.26
C PHE A 281 -4.29 -24.71 -4.37
N SER A 282 -4.14 -24.20 -5.60
CA SER A 282 -3.38 -23.01 -5.93
C SER A 282 -3.96 -22.32 -7.17
N VAL A 283 -3.62 -21.04 -7.38
CA VAL A 283 -4.08 -20.23 -8.51
C VAL A 283 -2.95 -19.39 -9.11
N ALA A 284 -2.99 -19.16 -10.42
CA ALA A 284 -2.14 -18.18 -11.07
C ALA A 284 -2.59 -16.75 -10.69
N PRO A 285 -1.68 -15.91 -10.17
CA PRO A 285 -2.08 -14.59 -9.71
C PRO A 285 -2.28 -13.61 -10.88
N LYS A 286 -3.12 -12.59 -10.69
CA LYS A 286 -3.42 -11.53 -11.68
C LYS A 286 -2.22 -10.63 -11.99
N ARG A 287 -1.27 -10.53 -11.04
CA ARG A 287 0.04 -9.90 -11.19
C ARG A 287 1.03 -10.58 -10.24
N LYS A 288 2.32 -10.33 -10.42
CA LYS A 288 3.34 -10.77 -9.45
C LYS A 288 3.12 -10.09 -8.10
N LEU A 289 3.46 -10.81 -7.02
CA LEU A 289 3.25 -10.38 -5.64
C LEU A 289 4.59 -10.04 -4.94
N GLY A 290 4.65 -8.89 -4.29
CA GLY A 290 5.73 -8.49 -3.41
C GLY A 290 5.41 -8.73 -1.94
N VAL A 291 6.37 -8.45 -1.06
CA VAL A 291 6.20 -8.64 0.40
C VAL A 291 5.03 -7.82 0.97
N THR A 292 4.83 -6.59 0.48
CA THR A 292 3.74 -5.70 0.90
C THR A 292 2.36 -6.24 0.53
N ASP A 293 2.24 -6.93 -0.62
CA ASP A 293 0.99 -7.60 -1.00
C ASP A 293 0.61 -8.69 0.01
N ILE A 294 1.60 -9.43 0.52
CA ILE A 294 1.38 -10.48 1.51
C ILE A 294 0.98 -9.87 2.85
N MET A 295 1.64 -8.79 3.28
CA MET A 295 1.29 -8.06 4.50
C MET A 295 -0.17 -7.59 4.44
N GLU A 296 -0.61 -7.03 3.32
CA GLU A 296 -1.99 -6.55 3.12
C GLU A 296 -3.01 -7.69 3.09
N ILE A 297 -2.69 -8.84 2.46
CA ILE A 297 -3.56 -10.03 2.52
C ILE A 297 -3.73 -10.49 3.97
N LEU A 298 -2.63 -10.58 4.73
CA LEU A 298 -2.65 -11.00 6.13
C LEU A 298 -3.33 -9.98 7.06
N ARG A 299 -3.49 -8.71 6.63
CA ARG A 299 -4.24 -7.66 7.33
C ARG A 299 -5.75 -7.72 7.11
N HIS A 300 -6.23 -8.50 6.14
CA HIS A 300 -7.62 -8.48 5.71
C HIS A 300 -8.60 -8.76 6.85
N ASP A 301 -9.59 -7.86 7.00
CA ASP A 301 -10.71 -8.01 7.92
C ASP A 301 -12.06 -7.76 7.23
N GLU A 302 -13.16 -8.05 7.93
CA GLU A 302 -14.52 -7.89 7.41
C GLU A 302 -14.92 -6.41 7.16
N GLY A 303 -14.19 -5.45 7.71
CA GLY A 303 -14.51 -4.02 7.66
C GLY A 303 -13.95 -3.29 6.43
N ASN A 304 -12.94 -3.86 5.76
CA ASN A 304 -12.31 -3.22 4.60
C ASN A 304 -11.97 -4.24 3.50
N PRO A 305 -12.98 -4.70 2.73
CA PRO A 305 -12.74 -5.62 1.63
C PRO A 305 -12.05 -4.89 0.47
N PRO A 306 -11.08 -5.54 -0.22
CA PRO A 306 -10.35 -4.94 -1.33
C PRO A 306 -11.24 -4.67 -2.55
N GLU A 307 -12.37 -5.36 -2.64
CA GLU A 307 -13.42 -5.22 -3.66
C GLU A 307 -14.80 -5.52 -3.03
N PRO A 308 -15.90 -4.90 -3.52
CA PRO A 308 -17.25 -5.25 -3.07
C PRO A 308 -17.48 -6.77 -3.17
N SER A 309 -17.79 -7.42 -2.05
CA SER A 309 -18.13 -8.84 -2.09
C SER A 309 -19.56 -9.02 -2.62
N PRO A 310 -19.81 -9.99 -3.51
CA PRO A 310 -21.16 -10.50 -3.69
C PRO A 310 -21.71 -10.93 -2.32
N ALA A 311 -23.01 -10.76 -2.09
CA ALA A 311 -23.68 -11.28 -0.90
C ALA A 311 -23.69 -12.82 -0.93
N SER A 312 -22.55 -13.43 -0.63
CA SER A 312 -22.31 -14.88 -0.76
C SER A 312 -22.43 -15.62 0.58
N GLY A 313 -22.32 -14.92 1.71
CA GLY A 313 -22.24 -15.54 3.03
C GLY A 313 -20.91 -16.27 3.32
N PHE A 314 -19.92 -16.15 2.43
CA PHE A 314 -18.58 -16.76 2.54
C PHE A 314 -17.44 -15.75 2.80
N GLY A 315 -17.73 -14.46 2.95
CA GLY A 315 -16.73 -13.46 3.33
C GLY A 315 -16.27 -13.71 4.77
N CYS A 316 -14.95 -13.73 5.00
CA CYS A 316 -14.40 -13.94 6.34
C CYS A 316 -13.06 -13.21 6.49
N ALA A 317 -12.84 -12.61 7.67
CA ALA A 317 -11.58 -11.99 8.03
C ALA A 317 -10.43 -13.01 8.04
N LEU A 318 -9.26 -12.61 7.54
CA LEU A 318 -8.01 -13.38 7.66
C LEU A 318 -7.23 -12.99 8.90
N CYS A 319 -7.44 -11.76 9.40
CA CYS A 319 -6.93 -11.25 10.65
C CYS A 319 -8.06 -11.07 11.65
N SER A 320 -7.85 -11.43 12.91
CA SER A 320 -8.83 -11.20 13.97
C SER A 320 -8.15 -10.86 15.29
N GLY A 321 -8.93 -10.53 16.32
CA GLY A 321 -8.40 -10.35 17.69
C GLY A 321 -7.74 -11.62 18.26
N ALA A 322 -7.90 -12.79 17.61
CA ALA A 322 -7.17 -14.00 17.94
C ALA A 322 -5.73 -14.00 17.39
N THR A 323 -5.40 -13.17 16.39
CA THR A 323 -4.05 -13.10 15.83
C THR A 323 -3.07 -12.55 16.88
N GLN A 324 -2.16 -13.42 17.34
CA GLN A 324 -1.14 -13.06 18.33
C GLN A 324 0.18 -12.67 17.67
N THR A 325 0.48 -13.21 16.49
CA THR A 325 1.61 -12.77 15.68
C THR A 325 1.31 -13.04 14.22
N SER A 326 1.93 -12.24 13.36
CA SER A 326 1.93 -12.49 11.92
C SER A 326 3.35 -12.39 11.38
N PHE A 327 3.65 -13.08 10.29
CA PHE A 327 4.94 -12.95 9.64
C PHE A 327 4.89 -13.10 8.12
N VAL A 328 5.91 -12.56 7.45
CA VAL A 328 6.24 -12.85 6.05
C VAL A 328 7.72 -13.26 5.95
N ALA A 329 7.99 -14.44 5.42
CA ALA A 329 9.34 -14.90 5.08
C ALA A 329 9.61 -14.63 3.61
N GLN A 330 10.61 -13.78 3.32
CA GLN A 330 11.07 -13.42 1.99
C GLN A 330 12.41 -14.12 1.73
N LEU A 331 12.41 -15.13 0.85
CA LEU A 331 13.49 -16.13 0.75
C LEU A 331 14.35 -15.91 -0.51
N ARG A 332 15.08 -14.79 -0.59
CA ARG A 332 15.80 -14.41 -1.83
C ARG A 332 17.08 -15.23 -2.03
N ARG A 333 17.24 -15.73 -3.26
CA ARG A 333 18.34 -16.60 -3.69
C ARG A 333 19.61 -15.87 -4.14
N GLU A 334 19.49 -14.65 -4.62
CA GLU A 334 20.58 -13.92 -5.31
C GLU A 334 21.56 -13.26 -4.35
N LEU A 335 21.16 -13.13 -3.08
CA LEU A 335 21.95 -12.54 -2.02
C LEU A 335 22.53 -13.64 -1.11
N PRO A 336 23.67 -13.38 -0.44
CA PRO A 336 24.15 -14.22 0.65
C PRO A 336 23.03 -14.50 1.66
N LEU A 337 22.89 -15.74 2.15
CA LEU A 337 21.74 -16.17 2.96
C LEU A 337 21.52 -15.33 4.22
N ASP A 338 22.58 -14.78 4.83
CA ASP A 338 22.49 -13.85 5.95
C ASP A 338 21.83 -12.50 5.61
N THR A 339 21.82 -12.12 4.32
CA THR A 339 21.19 -10.88 3.81
C THR A 339 19.98 -11.14 2.91
N GLY A 340 19.88 -12.29 2.26
CA GLY A 340 18.80 -12.62 1.33
C GLY A 340 17.53 -13.10 2.03
N LEU A 341 17.69 -13.74 3.19
CA LEU A 341 16.60 -14.29 3.99
C LEU A 341 16.10 -13.22 4.96
N VAL A 342 14.85 -12.77 4.78
CA VAL A 342 14.24 -11.72 5.61
C VAL A 342 12.97 -12.26 6.24
N TYR A 343 12.92 -12.22 7.57
CA TYR A 343 11.78 -12.61 8.38
C TYR A 343 11.07 -11.36 8.88
N TRP A 344 10.00 -10.96 8.19
CA TRP A 344 9.18 -9.81 8.57
C TRP A 344 8.23 -10.23 9.68
N VAL A 345 8.38 -9.64 10.86
CA VAL A 345 7.63 -10.00 12.07
C VAL A 345 6.66 -8.89 12.44
N CYS A 346 5.39 -9.24 12.61
CA CYS A 346 4.37 -8.38 13.19
C CYS A 346 3.96 -8.96 14.55
N LEU A 347 4.24 -8.21 15.63
CA LEU A 347 3.83 -8.57 16.99
C LEU A 347 2.38 -8.18 17.22
N ALA A 348 1.57 -9.04 17.83
CA ALA A 348 0.11 -8.90 17.85
C ALA A 348 -0.47 -8.90 16.42
N GLU A 349 -1.69 -8.40 16.27
CA GLU A 349 -2.38 -8.43 15.00
C GLU A 349 -1.88 -7.35 14.02
N PRO A 350 -1.84 -7.63 12.71
CA PRO A 350 -1.35 -6.68 11.72
C PRO A 350 -2.28 -5.48 11.44
N ARG A 351 -3.54 -5.47 11.94
CA ARG A 351 -4.45 -4.31 11.80
C ARG A 351 -3.99 -3.08 12.60
N THR A 352 -3.34 -3.30 13.73
CA THR A 352 -2.92 -2.25 14.67
C THR A 352 -1.41 -2.25 14.92
N SER A 353 -0.68 -3.13 14.25
CA SER A 353 0.75 -3.32 14.42
C SER A 353 1.49 -3.17 13.10
N VAL A 354 2.79 -3.45 13.12
CA VAL A 354 3.72 -3.20 12.02
C VAL A 354 4.63 -4.40 11.79
N TYR A 355 4.90 -4.71 10.52
CA TYR A 355 5.88 -5.70 10.12
C TYR A 355 7.29 -5.11 10.17
N LEU A 356 8.14 -5.71 10.99
CA LEU A 356 9.55 -5.33 11.16
C LEU A 356 10.44 -6.35 10.46
N PRO A 357 11.35 -5.95 9.54
CA PRO A 357 12.23 -6.88 8.84
C PRO A 357 13.36 -7.33 9.74
N PHE A 358 13.52 -8.65 9.89
CA PHE A 358 14.69 -9.25 10.54
C PHE A 358 15.43 -10.14 9.53
N HIS A 359 16.53 -9.62 9.00
CA HIS A 359 17.44 -10.40 8.18
C HIS A 359 18.03 -11.56 8.98
N PHE A 360 18.30 -12.70 8.33
CA PHE A 360 18.88 -13.83 9.04
C PHE A 360 20.22 -13.49 9.68
N GLY A 361 20.98 -12.56 9.11
CA GLY A 361 22.30 -12.11 9.58
C GLY A 361 22.31 -11.25 10.84
N ILE A 362 21.15 -10.91 11.44
CA ILE A 362 21.13 -10.21 12.72
C ILE A 362 21.93 -10.96 13.79
N THR A 363 22.55 -10.20 14.69
CA THR A 363 23.29 -10.76 15.83
C THR A 363 22.34 -11.42 16.84
N ASP A 364 21.27 -10.74 17.20
CA ASP A 364 20.14 -11.25 17.99
C ASP A 364 18.91 -10.34 17.75
N PHE A 365 17.74 -10.76 18.23
CA PHE A 365 16.56 -9.89 18.31
C PHE A 365 16.76 -8.80 19.38
N PRO A 366 16.08 -7.63 19.25
CA PRO A 366 16.13 -6.58 20.26
C PRO A 366 15.73 -7.06 21.66
N ALA A 367 16.28 -6.41 22.70
CA ALA A 367 15.86 -6.66 24.06
C ALA A 367 14.34 -6.47 24.21
N GLY A 368 13.68 -7.40 24.91
CA GLY A 368 12.23 -7.41 25.08
C GLY A 368 11.45 -8.29 24.09
N PHE A 369 12.06 -8.79 23.01
CA PHE A 369 11.41 -9.74 22.09
C PHE A 369 11.28 -11.17 22.66
N ARG A 370 11.78 -11.41 23.87
CA ARG A 370 11.65 -12.67 24.60
C ARG A 370 11.54 -12.41 26.10
N THR A 371 10.75 -13.23 26.80
CA THR A 371 10.54 -13.12 28.26
C THR A 371 11.72 -13.60 29.08
N GLN A 372 12.48 -14.56 28.54
CA GLN A 372 13.62 -15.19 29.21
C GLN A 372 14.77 -15.41 28.22
N PRO A 373 16.03 -15.31 28.67
CA PRO A 373 17.20 -15.48 27.81
C PRO A 373 17.40 -16.93 27.35
N GLU A 374 16.92 -17.91 28.11
CA GLU A 374 17.10 -19.32 27.80
C GLU A 374 16.28 -19.75 26.58
N GLN A 375 16.92 -20.55 25.71
CA GLN A 375 16.22 -21.23 24.64
C GLN A 375 15.37 -22.38 25.20
N PRO A 376 14.12 -22.53 24.74
CA PRO A 376 13.23 -23.57 25.25
C PRO A 376 13.67 -24.99 24.88
N THR A 377 14.12 -25.75 25.88
CA THR A 377 14.07 -27.22 25.89
C THR A 377 12.67 -27.69 26.29
N SER A 378 12.35 -29.00 26.17
CA SER A 378 11.04 -29.51 26.63
C SER A 378 10.78 -29.14 28.10
N ASP A 379 11.76 -29.34 28.99
CA ASP A 379 11.64 -28.98 30.40
C ASP A 379 11.49 -27.47 30.65
N VAL A 380 12.10 -26.62 29.82
CA VAL A 380 11.92 -25.17 29.90
C VAL A 380 10.51 -24.79 29.43
N TYR A 381 10.06 -25.37 28.32
CA TYR A 381 8.72 -25.16 27.77
C TYR A 381 7.65 -25.56 28.80
N ASP A 382 7.72 -26.77 29.36
CA ASP A 382 6.75 -27.29 30.33
C ASP A 382 6.69 -26.43 31.60
N ARG A 383 7.83 -25.91 32.07
CA ARG A 383 7.88 -24.95 33.19
C ARG A 383 7.22 -23.62 32.84
N LYS A 384 7.43 -23.10 31.62
CA LYS A 384 6.77 -21.86 31.15
C LYS A 384 5.26 -22.05 31.05
N VAL A 385 4.78 -23.19 30.56
CA VAL A 385 3.34 -23.53 30.50
C VAL A 385 2.71 -23.49 31.90
N GLY A 386 3.42 -23.96 32.92
CA GLY A 386 2.95 -23.94 34.30
C GLY A 386 2.98 -22.57 34.99
N ALA A 387 3.56 -21.54 34.37
CA ALA A 387 3.70 -20.20 34.96
C ALA A 387 2.59 -19.25 34.49
N PRO A 388 2.13 -18.32 35.35
CA PRO A 388 1.19 -17.28 34.91
C PRO A 388 1.87 -16.30 33.96
N PHE A 389 1.20 -15.97 32.85
CA PHE A 389 1.60 -14.85 31.99
C PHE A 389 1.28 -13.52 32.68
N VAL A 390 2.32 -12.82 33.12
CA VAL A 390 2.21 -11.50 33.77
C VAL A 390 2.59 -10.41 32.75
N PRO A 391 1.72 -9.43 32.48
CA PRO A 391 2.05 -8.32 31.59
C PRO A 391 3.30 -7.56 32.05
N ASP A 392 4.27 -7.39 31.15
CA ASP A 392 5.50 -6.64 31.38
C ASP A 392 5.71 -5.59 30.27
N PRO A 393 5.67 -4.28 30.58
CA PRO A 393 5.87 -3.22 29.58
C PRO A 393 7.29 -3.17 29.00
N ARG A 394 8.23 -3.96 29.52
CA ARG A 394 9.59 -4.11 28.96
C ARG A 394 9.66 -5.16 27.86
N GLU A 395 8.64 -6.01 27.72
CA GLU A 395 8.57 -7.02 26.68
C GLU A 395 7.75 -6.49 25.51
N ALA A 396 8.31 -6.58 24.30
CA ALA A 396 7.75 -5.99 23.10
C ALA A 396 6.33 -6.51 22.83
N PHE A 397 6.10 -7.82 22.97
CA PHE A 397 4.79 -8.42 22.74
C PHE A 397 3.69 -7.73 23.55
N TRP A 398 3.89 -7.50 24.85
CA TRP A 398 2.90 -6.83 25.70
C TRP A 398 2.68 -5.38 25.31
N VAL A 399 3.71 -4.68 24.82
CA VAL A 399 3.54 -3.30 24.35
C VAL A 399 2.59 -3.25 23.16
N PHE A 400 2.81 -4.10 22.15
CA PHE A 400 1.96 -4.17 20.96
C PHE A 400 0.57 -4.74 21.26
N SER A 401 0.46 -5.80 22.06
CA SER A 401 -0.84 -6.40 22.40
C SER A 401 -1.71 -5.45 23.24
N ASN A 402 -1.11 -4.71 24.18
CA ASN A 402 -1.84 -3.71 24.96
C ASN A 402 -2.26 -2.52 24.09
N PHE A 403 -1.46 -2.15 23.08
CA PHE A 403 -1.83 -1.11 22.13
C PHE A 403 -3.01 -1.56 21.25
N ARG A 404 -2.97 -2.78 20.69
CA ARG A 404 -4.12 -3.41 20.00
C ARG A 404 -5.39 -3.28 20.81
N ASP A 405 -5.38 -3.80 22.05
CA ASP A 405 -6.56 -3.81 22.91
C ASP A 405 -7.08 -2.39 23.22
N LYS A 406 -6.19 -1.38 23.27
CA LYS A 406 -6.59 0.03 23.42
C LYS A 406 -7.17 0.59 22.13
N ALA A 407 -6.56 0.32 20.98
CA ALA A 407 -7.02 0.75 19.68
C ALA A 407 -8.43 0.23 19.39
N GLU A 408 -8.66 -1.08 19.61
CA GLU A 408 -9.98 -1.69 19.44
C GLU A 408 -11.04 -1.06 20.36
N ARG A 409 -10.70 -0.76 21.62
CA ARG A 409 -11.63 -0.10 22.56
C ARG A 409 -11.95 1.34 22.20
N GLN A 410 -11.02 2.09 21.62
CA GLN A 410 -11.23 3.48 21.22
C GLN A 410 -11.92 3.61 19.86
N GLY A 411 -11.89 2.54 19.05
CA GLY A 411 -12.67 2.42 17.84
C GLY A 411 -11.89 2.66 16.54
N PRO A 412 -12.58 2.64 15.39
CA PRO A 412 -11.96 2.55 14.06
C PRO A 412 -10.97 3.67 13.72
N ALA A 413 -11.16 4.87 14.26
CA ALA A 413 -10.28 6.00 14.01
C ALA A 413 -8.84 5.76 14.52
N LEU A 414 -8.69 5.20 15.74
CA LEU A 414 -7.36 4.90 16.28
C LEU A 414 -6.73 3.70 15.54
N VAL A 415 -7.53 2.72 15.12
CA VAL A 415 -7.05 1.60 14.30
C VAL A 415 -6.52 2.11 12.95
N ALA A 416 -7.27 2.99 12.26
CA ALA A 416 -6.83 3.62 11.02
C ALA A 416 -5.56 4.46 11.21
N ALA A 417 -5.48 5.25 12.28
CA ALA A 417 -4.29 6.01 12.62
C ALA A 417 -3.06 5.12 12.86
N ALA A 418 -3.22 4.00 13.57
CA ALA A 418 -2.17 3.02 13.78
C ALA A 418 -1.72 2.37 12.46
N ARG A 419 -2.69 1.97 11.62
CA ARG A 419 -2.46 1.38 10.30
C ARG A 419 -1.64 2.30 9.41
N ASN A 420 -2.04 3.56 9.29
CA ASN A 420 -1.35 4.53 8.44
C ASN A 420 0.09 4.78 8.91
N ARG A 421 0.33 4.71 10.22
CA ARG A 421 1.70 4.76 10.78
C ARG A 421 2.51 3.52 10.43
N ALA A 422 1.92 2.33 10.59
CA ALA A 422 2.56 1.07 10.24
C ALA A 422 2.94 1.03 8.76
N GLU A 423 2.02 1.40 7.86
CA GLU A 423 2.26 1.43 6.41
C GLU A 423 3.41 2.38 6.02
N ARG A 424 3.53 3.53 6.70
CA ARG A 424 4.67 4.45 6.50
C ARG A 424 6.00 3.83 6.92
N ILE A 425 6.03 3.15 8.07
CA ILE A 425 7.23 2.49 8.59
C ILE A 425 7.62 1.33 7.66
N GLU A 426 6.65 0.53 7.22
CA GLU A 426 6.84 -0.60 6.30
C GLU A 426 7.32 -0.14 4.92
N SER A 427 6.70 0.89 4.35
CA SER A 427 7.10 1.46 3.06
C SER A 427 8.54 1.97 3.11
N ARG A 428 8.91 2.66 4.20
CA ARG A 428 10.31 3.08 4.42
C ARG A 428 11.25 1.88 4.57
N ALA A 429 10.83 0.84 5.29
CA ALA A 429 11.62 -0.36 5.48
C ALA A 429 11.89 -1.08 4.14
N VAL A 430 10.86 -1.19 3.29
CA VAL A 430 10.95 -1.76 1.94
C VAL A 430 11.86 -0.91 1.03
N ALA A 431 11.69 0.41 1.02
CA ALA A 431 12.53 1.32 0.24
C ALA A 431 14.01 1.25 0.66
N MET A 432 14.29 1.09 1.95
CA MET A 432 15.64 1.00 2.50
C MET A 432 16.25 -0.40 2.38
N GLN A 433 15.47 -1.43 2.04
CA GLN A 433 15.91 -2.82 2.05
C GLN A 433 17.13 -3.07 1.14
N ARG A 434 17.04 -2.69 -0.14
CA ARG A 434 18.15 -2.87 -1.10
C ARG A 434 19.40 -2.06 -0.73
N PRO A 435 19.31 -0.74 -0.42
CA PRO A 435 20.47 0.02 0.05
C PRO A 435 21.16 -0.58 1.29
N LEU A 436 20.37 -1.07 2.25
CA LEU A 436 20.89 -1.74 3.44
C LEU A 436 21.64 -3.01 3.09
N GLU A 437 21.07 -3.85 2.23
CA GLU A 437 21.67 -5.12 1.81
C GLU A 437 22.93 -4.94 0.98
N ASP A 438 22.96 -3.93 0.11
CA ASP A 438 24.18 -3.52 -0.59
C ASP A 438 25.28 -3.11 0.39
N ALA A 439 24.94 -2.36 1.43
CA ALA A 439 25.87 -1.97 2.48
C ALA A 439 26.35 -3.18 3.30
N ALA A 440 25.44 -4.05 3.72
CA ALA A 440 25.76 -5.27 4.45
C ALA A 440 26.65 -6.21 3.62
N ARG A 441 26.38 -6.36 2.31
CA ARG A 441 27.21 -7.14 1.38
C ARG A 441 28.62 -6.59 1.27
N ARG A 442 28.78 -5.26 1.15
CA ARG A 442 30.11 -4.60 1.14
C ARG A 442 30.87 -4.83 2.45
N LEU A 443 30.18 -4.77 3.58
CA LEU A 443 30.79 -5.09 4.88
C LEU A 443 31.18 -6.57 4.98
N HIS A 444 30.39 -7.50 4.43
CA HIS A 444 30.73 -8.92 4.41
C HIS A 444 32.06 -9.19 3.68
N GLN A 445 32.41 -8.38 2.68
CA GLN A 445 33.68 -8.48 1.93
C GLN A 445 34.89 -8.00 2.75
N THR A 446 34.69 -7.12 3.74
CA THR A 446 35.77 -6.52 4.56
C THR A 446 35.84 -7.06 5.99
N GLY A 447 34.76 -7.68 6.50
CA GLY A 447 34.69 -8.38 7.79
C GLY A 447 33.25 -8.62 8.28
N ARG A 448 32.94 -9.84 8.75
CA ARG A 448 31.57 -10.28 9.08
C ARG A 448 30.88 -9.56 10.24
N ILE A 449 31.62 -9.00 11.20
CA ILE A 449 31.03 -8.44 12.43
C ILE A 449 30.16 -7.20 12.13
N GLY A 450 30.66 -6.29 11.28
CA GLY A 450 29.95 -5.04 10.99
C GLY A 450 28.63 -5.23 10.21
N ALA A 451 28.51 -6.29 9.40
CA ALA A 451 27.29 -6.58 8.65
C ALA A 451 26.13 -6.96 9.57
N GLY A 452 26.36 -7.85 10.55
CA GLY A 452 25.32 -8.27 11.49
C GLY A 452 24.84 -7.12 12.38
N GLU A 453 25.75 -6.28 12.87
CA GLU A 453 25.41 -5.09 13.66
C GLU A 453 24.59 -4.07 12.84
N LEU A 454 24.95 -3.85 11.58
CA LEU A 454 24.20 -2.97 10.68
C LEU A 454 22.74 -3.45 10.51
N LEU A 455 22.56 -4.74 10.25
CA LEU A 455 21.23 -5.34 10.09
C LEU A 455 20.42 -5.27 11.39
N THR A 456 21.03 -5.61 12.54
CA THR A 456 20.38 -5.52 13.85
C THR A 456 19.95 -4.08 14.18
N ASN A 457 20.83 -3.10 13.94
CA ASN A 457 20.53 -1.70 14.23
C ASN A 457 19.43 -1.14 13.32
N PHE A 458 19.35 -1.60 12.08
CA PHE A 458 18.26 -1.23 11.19
C PHE A 458 16.90 -1.71 11.70
N SER A 459 16.77 -3.00 12.02
CA SER A 459 15.53 -3.56 12.59
C SER A 459 15.18 -2.90 13.92
N TYR A 460 16.18 -2.61 14.76
CA TYR A 460 15.98 -1.92 16.04
C TYR A 460 15.49 -0.48 15.86
N GLY A 461 16.05 0.27 14.90
CA GLY A 461 15.58 1.61 14.57
C GLY A 461 14.12 1.63 14.14
N LEU A 462 13.71 0.67 13.29
CA LEU A 462 12.31 0.52 12.88
C LEU A 462 11.40 0.12 14.05
N TYR A 463 11.87 -0.74 14.96
CA TYR A 463 11.14 -1.06 16.19
C TYR A 463 10.91 0.20 17.06
N LEU A 464 11.91 1.06 17.22
CA LEU A 464 11.74 2.33 17.92
C LEU A 464 10.73 3.25 17.21
N SER A 465 10.81 3.35 15.88
CA SER A 465 9.81 4.08 15.08
C SER A 465 8.40 3.53 15.24
N ALA A 466 8.24 2.21 15.43
CA ALA A 466 6.96 1.59 15.72
C ALA A 466 6.39 2.03 17.08
N LEU A 467 7.23 2.06 18.12
CA LEU A 467 6.83 2.55 19.45
C LEU A 467 6.40 4.02 19.40
N GLU A 468 7.18 4.86 18.71
CA GLU A 468 6.85 6.27 18.48
C GLU A 468 5.56 6.43 17.66
N GLY A 469 5.34 5.59 16.65
CA GLY A 469 4.14 5.56 15.83
C GLY A 469 2.88 5.25 16.65
N MET A 470 2.96 4.25 17.54
CA MET A 470 1.87 3.89 18.45
C MET A 470 1.55 4.99 19.46
N ASP A 471 2.57 5.60 20.09
CA ASP A 471 2.38 6.73 21.00
C ASP A 471 1.80 7.96 20.27
N ALA A 472 2.27 8.25 19.06
CA ALA A 472 1.73 9.32 18.23
C ALA A 472 0.28 9.07 17.83
N ALA A 473 -0.10 7.82 17.52
CA ALA A 473 -1.49 7.45 17.24
C ALA A 473 -2.40 7.71 18.46
N MET A 474 -1.95 7.35 19.67
CA MET A 474 -2.68 7.61 20.93
C MET A 474 -2.86 9.11 21.24
N ARG A 475 -1.94 9.96 20.77
CA ARG A 475 -1.98 11.42 20.99
C ARG A 475 -2.81 12.17 19.96
N GLN A 476 -3.34 11.50 18.95
CA GLN A 476 -4.11 12.18 17.91
C GLN A 476 -5.36 12.85 18.51
N PRO A 477 -5.72 14.06 18.02
CA PRO A 477 -6.92 14.74 18.47
C PRO A 477 -8.16 13.91 18.13
N THR A 478 -9.05 13.72 19.11
CA THR A 478 -10.23 12.85 18.97
C THR A 478 -11.54 13.62 18.79
N THR A 479 -11.52 14.95 18.90
CA THR A 479 -12.70 15.81 18.73
C THR A 479 -12.50 16.83 17.62
N ASP A 480 -13.57 17.24 16.94
CA ASP A 480 -13.51 18.25 15.87
C ASP A 480 -12.85 19.55 16.33
N VAL A 481 -13.10 19.99 17.56
CA VAL A 481 -12.48 21.20 18.13
C VAL A 481 -10.96 21.06 18.21
N GLN A 482 -10.46 19.91 18.65
CA GLN A 482 -9.02 19.66 18.73
C GLN A 482 -8.40 19.46 17.35
N ILE A 483 -9.12 18.83 16.42
CA ILE A 483 -8.69 18.63 15.03
C ILE A 483 -8.54 19.99 14.34
N ILE A 484 -9.53 20.87 14.45
CA ILE A 484 -9.48 22.22 13.86
C ILE A 484 -8.37 23.05 14.50
N ALA A 485 -8.19 22.97 15.82
CA ALA A 485 -7.10 23.66 16.50
C ALA A 485 -5.72 23.17 16.03
N ARG A 486 -5.55 21.85 15.87
CA ARG A 486 -4.32 21.26 15.31
C ARG A 486 -4.12 21.67 13.85
N ALA A 487 -5.18 21.67 13.04
CA ALA A 487 -5.11 22.10 11.64
C ALA A 487 -4.56 23.53 11.52
N ARG A 488 -5.07 24.45 12.35
CA ARG A 488 -4.58 25.84 12.41
C ARG A 488 -3.12 25.93 12.81
N ALA A 489 -2.72 25.21 13.87
CA ALA A 489 -1.33 25.18 14.32
C ALA A 489 -0.38 24.60 13.26
N ILE A 490 -0.84 23.64 12.45
CA ILE A 490 -0.05 23.11 11.33
C ILE A 490 0.06 24.15 10.23
N HIS A 491 -1.04 24.80 9.81
CA HIS A 491 -1.03 25.88 8.82
C HIS A 491 -0.11 27.03 9.22
N GLU A 492 -0.14 27.46 10.49
CA GLU A 492 0.76 28.51 11.00
C GLU A 492 2.25 28.11 10.96
N ALA A 493 2.55 26.81 10.98
CA ALA A 493 3.92 26.28 10.99
C ALA A 493 4.38 25.73 9.63
N ALA A 494 3.45 25.55 8.69
CA ALA A 494 3.72 25.07 7.34
C ALA A 494 3.93 26.26 6.40
N ILE A 495 4.46 25.98 5.22
CA ILE A 495 4.32 26.89 4.08
C ILE A 495 3.31 26.21 3.16
N THR A 496 2.15 26.83 3.01
CA THR A 496 1.02 26.29 2.25
C THR A 496 1.00 26.87 0.84
N LEU A 497 1.26 26.02 -0.14
CA LEU A 497 1.39 26.38 -1.54
C LEU A 497 0.35 25.64 -2.37
N ASP A 498 -0.24 26.36 -3.30
CA ASP A 498 -1.02 25.78 -4.40
C ASP A 498 -0.19 25.83 -5.68
N SER A 499 0.04 24.68 -6.30
CA SER A 499 0.83 24.60 -7.53
C SER A 499 0.09 25.03 -8.78
N HIS A 500 -1.23 25.27 -8.73
CA HIS A 500 -1.98 25.63 -9.93
C HIS A 500 -3.27 26.39 -9.63
N VAL A 501 -3.26 27.68 -9.98
CA VAL A 501 -4.43 28.57 -9.97
C VAL A 501 -4.48 29.31 -11.29
N ASP A 502 -5.63 29.30 -11.94
CA ASP A 502 -5.80 29.84 -13.27
C ASP A 502 -6.00 31.37 -13.27
N ILE A 503 -5.56 32.05 -14.33
CA ILE A 503 -5.88 33.48 -14.52
C ILE A 503 -7.13 33.56 -15.40
N ALA A 504 -8.28 33.73 -14.74
CA ALA A 504 -9.62 33.62 -15.32
C ALA A 504 -9.82 34.40 -16.64
N ASP A 505 -9.35 35.65 -16.73
CA ASP A 505 -9.39 36.44 -17.97
C ASP A 505 -8.37 37.60 -18.02
N GLU A 506 -8.37 38.34 -19.14
CA GLU A 506 -7.47 39.47 -19.41
C GLU A 506 -7.69 40.68 -18.49
N GLN A 507 -8.80 40.74 -17.75
CA GLN A 507 -9.11 41.79 -16.78
C GLN A 507 -8.51 41.49 -15.41
N TYR A 508 -7.84 40.35 -15.20
CA TYR A 508 -7.21 40.03 -13.93
C TYR A 508 -6.24 41.13 -13.47
N ALA A 509 -6.24 41.42 -12.16
CA ALA A 509 -5.51 42.53 -11.56
C ALA A 509 -5.91 43.89 -12.16
N THR A 510 -7.18 44.11 -12.47
CA THR A 510 -7.75 45.44 -12.79
C THR A 510 -8.92 45.72 -11.86
N PRO A 511 -9.48 46.95 -11.81
CA PRO A 511 -10.65 47.23 -10.99
C PRO A 511 -11.87 46.34 -11.27
N ASP A 512 -11.98 45.76 -12.48
CA ASP A 512 -13.09 44.89 -12.87
C ASP A 512 -12.92 43.45 -12.35
N LEU A 513 -11.67 43.00 -12.15
CA LEU A 513 -11.33 41.68 -11.62
C LEU A 513 -10.10 41.78 -10.71
N ASP A 514 -10.33 42.39 -9.54
CA ASP A 514 -9.29 42.68 -8.56
C ASP A 514 -9.09 41.47 -7.61
N PRO A 515 -7.92 40.81 -7.62
CA PRO A 515 -7.60 39.68 -6.73
C PRO A 515 -7.09 40.15 -5.35
N GLY A 516 -7.04 41.46 -5.07
CA GLY A 516 -6.66 41.96 -3.75
C GLY A 516 -7.82 42.05 -2.76
N VAL A 517 -9.05 41.99 -3.23
CA VAL A 517 -10.27 42.08 -2.40
C VAL A 517 -10.98 40.73 -2.37
N ASP A 518 -11.94 40.57 -1.45
CA ASP A 518 -12.83 39.40 -1.48
C ASP A 518 -13.73 39.50 -2.70
N ASN A 519 -13.31 38.84 -3.78
CA ASN A 519 -13.96 38.94 -5.08
C ASN A 519 -14.83 37.71 -5.31
N PRO A 520 -16.16 37.84 -5.45
CA PRO A 520 -17.05 36.69 -5.64
C PRO A 520 -16.85 35.98 -6.99
N ALA A 521 -16.15 36.61 -7.95
CA ALA A 521 -15.83 35.99 -9.24
C ALA A 521 -14.52 35.16 -9.20
N LEU A 522 -13.78 35.19 -8.09
CA LEU A 522 -12.52 34.47 -7.92
C LEU A 522 -12.61 33.48 -6.77
N ARG A 523 -12.08 32.29 -7.01
CA ARG A 523 -11.80 31.26 -5.99
C ARG A 523 -10.46 31.52 -5.31
N CYS A 524 -9.54 32.18 -6.00
CA CYS A 524 -8.28 32.65 -5.47
C CYS A 524 -8.20 34.18 -5.44
N ASP A 525 -8.17 34.76 -4.24
CA ASP A 525 -7.79 36.15 -4.02
C ASP A 525 -7.00 36.30 -2.71
N LEU A 526 -6.35 37.45 -2.52
CA LEU A 526 -5.49 37.71 -1.37
C LEU A 526 -6.25 37.74 -0.03
N VAL A 527 -7.59 37.87 -0.03
CA VAL A 527 -8.40 37.79 1.20
C VAL A 527 -8.66 36.32 1.53
N LYS A 528 -9.18 35.54 0.57
CA LYS A 528 -9.44 34.10 0.72
C LYS A 528 -8.16 33.31 1.06
N MET A 529 -7.05 33.64 0.40
CA MET A 529 -5.73 33.09 0.74
C MET A 529 -5.32 33.39 2.20
N ALA A 530 -5.63 34.58 2.71
CA ALA A 530 -5.32 34.93 4.09
C ALA A 530 -6.24 34.18 5.08
N GLU A 531 -7.53 34.09 4.78
CA GLU A 531 -8.53 33.41 5.62
C GLU A 531 -8.28 31.91 5.75
N GLY A 532 -7.93 31.25 4.65
CA GLY A 532 -7.64 29.82 4.63
C GLY A 532 -6.20 29.44 4.96
N GLY A 533 -5.35 30.44 5.24
CA GLY A 533 -3.95 30.19 5.59
C GLY A 533 -3.12 29.63 4.42
N VAL A 534 -3.37 30.09 3.18
CA VAL A 534 -2.61 29.75 1.96
C VAL A 534 -1.54 30.82 1.75
N ASP A 535 -0.27 30.43 1.80
CA ASP A 535 0.87 31.34 1.78
C ASP A 535 1.35 31.71 0.39
N GLY A 536 1.10 30.86 -0.61
CA GLY A 536 1.46 31.17 -1.98
C GLY A 536 0.74 30.34 -3.02
N VAL A 537 0.71 30.85 -4.24
CA VAL A 537 0.08 30.20 -5.39
C VAL A 537 0.93 30.36 -6.64
N PHE A 538 0.97 29.33 -7.47
CA PHE A 538 1.37 29.47 -8.86
C PHE A 538 0.19 29.97 -9.67
N LEU A 539 0.28 31.20 -10.17
CA LEU A 539 -0.68 31.73 -11.14
C LEU A 539 -0.31 31.25 -12.54
N ALA A 540 -1.24 30.55 -13.19
CA ALA A 540 -1.06 30.00 -14.51
C ALA A 540 -1.23 31.07 -15.58
N VAL A 541 -0.17 31.32 -16.33
CA VAL A 541 -0.19 32.00 -17.62
C VAL A 541 -0.78 31.02 -18.64
N TYR A 542 -2.07 30.73 -18.51
CA TYR A 542 -2.77 29.82 -19.39
C TYR A 542 -2.92 30.42 -20.79
N VAL A 543 -2.59 29.64 -21.81
CA VAL A 543 -2.88 30.02 -23.20
C VAL A 543 -3.58 28.88 -23.94
N ARG A 544 -4.77 29.20 -24.45
CA ARG A 544 -5.55 28.24 -25.23
C ARG A 544 -4.83 27.84 -26.52
N GLN A 545 -4.90 26.55 -26.84
CA GLN A 545 -4.44 26.01 -28.12
C GLN A 545 -5.24 26.55 -29.31
N ALA A 546 -4.54 26.89 -30.39
CA ALA A 546 -5.16 27.21 -31.67
C ALA A 546 -5.16 25.98 -32.60
N PRO A 547 -6.15 25.82 -33.50
CA PRO A 547 -6.22 24.68 -34.41
C PRO A 547 -5.02 24.57 -35.36
N GLU A 548 -4.44 25.70 -35.76
CA GLU A 548 -3.29 25.74 -36.65
C GLU A 548 -2.01 26.00 -35.85
N LEU A 549 -0.97 25.23 -36.14
CA LEU A 549 0.37 25.38 -35.57
C LEU A 549 1.23 26.22 -36.52
N ASN A 550 1.15 27.55 -36.44
CA ASN A 550 1.87 28.45 -37.34
C ASN A 550 2.27 29.77 -36.67
N ALA A 551 3.12 30.55 -37.36
CA ALA A 551 3.67 31.79 -36.82
C ALA A 551 2.62 32.82 -36.36
N GLN A 552 1.46 32.88 -37.02
CA GLN A 552 0.40 33.83 -36.63
C GLN A 552 -0.24 33.41 -35.30
N THR A 553 -0.63 32.13 -35.19
CA THR A 553 -1.28 31.62 -33.98
C THR A 553 -0.32 31.59 -32.79
N TYR A 554 0.97 31.31 -33.01
CA TYR A 554 2.00 31.46 -31.98
C TYR A 554 2.14 32.91 -31.51
N ALA A 555 2.14 33.89 -32.43
CA ALA A 555 2.25 35.30 -32.06
C ALA A 555 1.01 35.80 -31.29
N GLU A 556 -0.18 35.28 -31.58
CA GLU A 556 -1.40 35.52 -30.80
C GLU A 556 -1.28 34.95 -29.38
N ALA A 557 -0.83 33.70 -29.28
CA ALA A 557 -0.58 33.02 -28.00
C ALA A 557 0.44 33.76 -27.14
N GLN A 558 1.52 34.27 -27.75
CA GLN A 558 2.54 35.08 -27.07
C GLN A 558 1.97 36.39 -26.51
N ARG A 559 1.10 37.09 -27.26
CA ARG A 559 0.45 38.31 -26.76
C ARG A 559 -0.47 38.03 -25.57
N MET A 560 -1.20 36.91 -25.61
CA MET A 560 -2.03 36.48 -24.48
C MET A 560 -1.19 36.12 -23.26
N ALA A 561 -0.07 35.43 -23.44
CA ALA A 561 0.87 35.14 -22.36
C ALA A 561 1.41 36.44 -21.76
N ASP A 562 1.89 37.36 -22.61
CA ASP A 562 2.48 38.63 -22.19
C ASP A 562 1.51 39.47 -21.35
N SER A 563 0.23 39.55 -21.72
CA SER A 563 -0.82 40.22 -20.96
C SER A 563 -1.00 39.64 -19.54
N LYS A 564 -0.93 38.32 -19.39
CA LYS A 564 -1.03 37.66 -18.07
C LYS A 564 0.22 37.89 -17.21
N PHE A 565 1.41 37.85 -17.81
CA PHE A 565 2.62 38.25 -17.07
C PHE A 565 2.54 39.71 -16.59
N GLU A 566 2.06 40.64 -17.44
CA GLU A 566 1.85 42.03 -17.05
C GLU A 566 0.80 42.18 -15.93
N ALA A 567 -0.21 41.31 -15.88
CA ALA A 567 -1.17 41.26 -14.79
C ALA A 567 -0.53 40.83 -13.46
N ILE A 568 0.32 39.82 -13.47
CA ILE A 568 1.07 39.36 -12.29
C ILE A 568 2.06 40.43 -11.81
N GLU A 569 2.78 41.08 -12.74
CA GLU A 569 3.67 42.20 -12.45
C GLU A 569 2.89 43.36 -11.81
N ARG A 570 1.72 43.71 -12.36
CA ARG A 570 0.86 44.77 -11.82
C ARG A 570 0.34 44.44 -10.42
N LEU A 571 -0.12 43.20 -10.20
CA LEU A 571 -0.55 42.69 -8.89
C LEU A 571 0.57 42.87 -7.84
N THR A 572 1.75 42.34 -8.15
CA THR A 572 2.86 42.21 -7.18
C THR A 572 3.68 43.48 -6.99
N GLN A 573 3.81 44.32 -8.03
CA GLN A 573 4.68 45.50 -7.99
C GLN A 573 3.92 46.81 -7.77
N SER A 574 2.67 46.89 -8.25
CA SER A 574 1.92 48.16 -8.28
C SER A 574 0.70 48.18 -7.36
N MET A 575 -0.15 47.15 -7.41
CA MET A 575 -1.42 47.15 -6.67
C MET A 575 -1.23 46.76 -5.19
N TYR A 576 -0.48 45.69 -4.93
CA TYR A 576 -0.38 45.13 -3.57
C TYR A 576 1.04 44.70 -3.15
N PRO A 577 2.09 45.53 -3.33
CA PRO A 577 3.47 45.18 -2.95
C PRO A 577 3.67 44.92 -1.45
N ASP A 578 2.78 45.47 -0.61
CA ASP A 578 2.77 45.27 0.84
C ASP A 578 2.08 43.98 1.28
N ARG A 579 1.34 43.31 0.39
CA ARG A 579 0.56 42.09 0.71
C ARG A 579 1.03 40.85 -0.05
N CYS A 580 1.64 41.01 -1.22
CA CYS A 580 2.15 39.91 -2.01
C CYS A 580 3.45 40.30 -2.75
N ALA A 581 4.21 39.31 -3.19
CA ALA A 581 5.42 39.52 -3.97
C ALA A 581 5.70 38.32 -4.89
N LEU A 582 6.35 38.58 -6.02
CA LEU A 582 6.81 37.54 -6.95
C LEU A 582 7.97 36.75 -6.33
N ALA A 583 7.86 35.42 -6.31
CA ALA A 583 8.90 34.50 -5.89
C ALA A 583 9.47 33.75 -7.10
N MET A 584 10.79 33.81 -7.26
CA MET A 584 11.52 33.23 -8.39
C MET A 584 12.43 32.06 -7.99
N CYS A 585 12.47 31.69 -6.71
CA CYS A 585 13.09 30.46 -6.24
C CYS A 585 12.45 30.02 -4.91
N PRO A 586 12.70 28.78 -4.45
CA PRO A 586 12.18 28.29 -3.17
C PRO A 586 12.54 29.19 -1.99
N ASP A 587 13.79 29.67 -1.93
CA ASP A 587 14.27 30.52 -0.83
C ASP A 587 13.60 31.90 -0.82
N GLU A 588 13.22 32.42 -2.00
CA GLU A 588 12.43 33.65 -2.09
C GLU A 588 10.99 33.45 -1.64
N ALA A 589 10.35 32.34 -2.02
CA ALA A 589 9.01 32.01 -1.55
C ALA A 589 8.99 31.95 -0.01
N GLU A 590 9.92 31.21 0.60
CA GLU A 590 10.07 31.11 2.05
C GLU A 590 10.30 32.49 2.71
N ARG A 591 11.18 33.31 2.13
CA ARG A 591 11.45 34.67 2.62
C ARG A 591 10.23 35.58 2.53
N ILE A 592 9.44 35.50 1.46
CA ILE A 592 8.24 36.31 1.27
C ILE A 592 7.19 35.91 2.31
N VAL A 593 6.95 34.61 2.47
CA VAL A 593 6.00 34.07 3.46
C VAL A 593 6.39 34.47 4.88
N ALA A 594 7.68 34.43 5.22
CA ALA A 594 8.18 34.88 6.52
C ALA A 594 7.90 36.37 6.83
N THR A 595 7.58 37.20 5.82
CA THR A 595 7.15 38.60 6.03
C THR A 595 5.65 38.75 6.26
N GLY A 596 4.87 37.67 6.20
CA GLY A 596 3.41 37.68 6.23
C GLY A 596 2.77 38.05 4.88
N ARG A 597 3.56 38.20 3.83
CA ARG A 597 3.10 38.46 2.46
C ARG A 597 2.88 37.15 1.71
N LYS A 598 1.98 37.18 0.73
CA LYS A 598 1.70 36.04 -0.15
C LYS A 598 2.77 35.90 -1.24
N ALA A 599 3.31 34.70 -1.40
CA ALA A 599 4.24 34.36 -2.47
C ALA A 599 3.45 34.08 -3.75
N ILE A 600 3.62 34.92 -4.77
CA ILE A 600 3.07 34.69 -6.11
C ILE A 600 4.16 34.07 -6.96
N MET A 601 3.88 32.93 -7.57
CA MET A 601 4.78 32.24 -8.49
C MET A 601 4.12 32.12 -9.86
N ILE A 602 4.89 31.85 -10.91
CA ILE A 602 4.38 31.84 -12.27
C ILE A 602 4.61 30.47 -12.91
N GLY A 603 3.53 29.87 -13.39
CA GLY A 603 3.53 28.73 -14.27
C GLY A 603 3.04 29.14 -15.65
N ILE A 604 3.54 28.52 -16.72
CA ILE A 604 2.90 28.62 -18.03
C ILE A 604 2.12 27.34 -18.26
N GLU A 605 0.82 27.47 -18.48
CA GLU A 605 0.00 26.35 -18.86
C GLU A 605 -0.22 26.38 -20.38
N ASN A 606 0.10 25.24 -21.00
CA ASN A 606 0.30 25.06 -22.43
C ASN A 606 1.58 25.73 -22.95
N GLY A 607 2.58 24.92 -23.35
CA GLY A 607 3.81 25.39 -23.99
C GLY A 607 3.64 25.99 -25.40
N PHE A 608 2.41 26.09 -25.91
CA PHE A 608 2.09 26.65 -27.22
C PHE A 608 2.73 28.03 -27.52
N PRO A 609 2.81 29.01 -26.59
CA PRO A 609 3.42 30.31 -26.85
C PRO A 609 4.92 30.25 -27.21
N ILE A 610 5.62 29.17 -26.87
CA ILE A 610 7.02 28.96 -27.24
C ILE A 610 7.16 28.83 -28.77
N GLY A 611 6.09 28.45 -29.48
CA GLY A 611 6.14 28.19 -30.92
C GLY A 611 7.28 27.22 -31.23
N GLU A 612 8.15 27.62 -32.15
CA GLU A 612 9.35 26.85 -32.53
C GLU A 612 10.66 27.51 -32.05
N ASP A 613 10.56 28.51 -31.17
CA ASP A 613 11.69 29.33 -30.71
C ASP A 613 12.01 29.06 -29.23
N LEU A 614 13.12 28.37 -28.98
CA LEU A 614 13.59 28.04 -27.63
C LEU A 614 14.00 29.29 -26.82
N ASP A 615 14.30 30.42 -27.46
CA ASP A 615 14.68 31.64 -26.75
C ASP A 615 13.51 32.25 -25.97
N LEU A 616 12.27 31.90 -26.33
CA LEU A 616 11.09 32.29 -25.57
C LEU A 616 11.04 31.65 -24.18
N LEU A 617 11.60 30.44 -24.00
CA LEU A 617 11.75 29.85 -22.67
C LEU A 617 12.64 30.71 -21.78
N ASN A 618 13.74 31.27 -22.33
CA ASN A 618 14.63 32.16 -21.60
C ASN A 618 13.89 33.43 -21.18
N ARG A 619 13.20 34.05 -22.14
CA ARG A 619 12.40 35.26 -21.87
C ARG A 619 11.37 35.02 -20.77
N TYR A 620 10.64 33.92 -20.82
CA TYR A 620 9.62 33.61 -19.82
C TYR A 620 10.23 33.26 -18.46
N TYR A 621 11.34 32.54 -18.44
CA TYR A 621 12.09 32.27 -17.21
C TYR A 621 12.60 33.57 -16.55
N ASP A 622 13.14 34.50 -17.33
CA ASP A 622 13.62 35.80 -16.85
C ASP A 622 12.48 36.68 -16.32
N ARG A 623 11.26 36.53 -16.87
CA ARG A 623 10.03 37.16 -16.34
C ARG A 623 9.46 36.48 -15.09
N GLY A 624 10.07 35.39 -14.63
CA GLY A 624 9.72 34.70 -13.39
C GLY A 624 8.97 33.38 -13.55
N ALA A 625 8.72 32.89 -14.76
CA ALA A 625 8.11 31.56 -14.96
C ALA A 625 9.04 30.45 -14.47
N ARG A 626 8.47 29.47 -13.75
CA ARG A 626 9.25 28.39 -13.12
C ARG A 626 8.78 26.99 -13.44
N TYR A 627 7.63 26.85 -14.08
CA TYR A 627 7.27 25.63 -14.80
C TYR A 627 6.59 25.94 -16.12
N VAL A 628 6.59 24.95 -17.02
CA VAL A 628 5.75 24.93 -18.23
C VAL A 628 5.03 23.59 -18.32
N THR A 629 3.70 23.62 -18.39
CA THR A 629 2.86 22.47 -18.77
C THR A 629 2.99 22.27 -20.27
N LEU A 630 3.50 21.11 -20.70
CA LEU A 630 3.96 20.94 -22.08
C LEU A 630 2.85 21.11 -23.12
N CYS A 631 1.63 20.68 -22.83
CA CYS A 631 0.41 20.95 -23.60
C CYS A 631 -0.80 21.15 -22.68
N HIS A 632 -1.98 21.36 -23.25
CA HIS A 632 -3.26 21.40 -22.53
C HIS A 632 -4.24 20.39 -23.16
N THR A 633 -5.51 20.72 -23.35
CA THR A 633 -6.55 19.82 -23.92
C THR A 633 -6.30 19.35 -25.36
N GLU A 634 -5.46 20.04 -26.13
CA GLU A 634 -5.19 19.73 -27.54
C GLU A 634 -3.68 19.52 -27.77
N HIS A 635 -3.32 18.77 -28.81
CA HIS A 635 -1.94 18.61 -29.25
C HIS A 635 -1.30 19.98 -29.59
N ASN A 636 0.00 20.09 -29.39
CA ASN A 636 0.77 21.23 -29.85
C ASN A 636 2.10 20.77 -30.47
N GLN A 637 2.98 21.71 -30.80
CA GLN A 637 4.28 21.42 -31.42
C GLN A 637 5.27 20.70 -30.49
N ILE A 638 4.97 20.59 -29.20
CA ILE A 638 5.82 19.99 -28.17
C ILE A 638 5.43 18.52 -27.96
N CYS A 639 4.15 18.24 -27.71
CA CYS A 639 3.71 16.89 -27.34
C CYS A 639 2.23 16.60 -27.60
N ASP A 640 1.88 15.33 -27.41
CA ASP A 640 0.50 14.88 -27.45
C ASP A 640 -0.25 15.13 -26.13
N SER A 641 -1.50 15.61 -26.24
CA SER A 641 -2.43 15.73 -25.12
C SER A 641 -3.09 14.38 -24.80
N SER A 642 -3.45 14.17 -23.53
CA SER A 642 -4.25 13.03 -23.10
C SER A 642 -5.69 13.06 -23.63
N SER A 643 -6.22 14.25 -23.92
CA SER A 643 -7.64 14.44 -24.27
C SER A 643 -7.95 14.40 -25.75
N ALA A 644 -6.93 14.25 -26.59
CA ALA A 644 -7.10 14.11 -28.03
C ALA A 644 -7.01 12.63 -28.45
N PRO A 645 -7.95 12.13 -29.28
CA PRO A 645 -8.12 10.70 -29.50
C PRO A 645 -7.02 10.07 -30.36
N ASP A 646 -6.46 10.82 -31.32
CA ASP A 646 -5.48 10.33 -32.28
C ASP A 646 -4.14 11.05 -32.06
N PRO A 647 -3.02 10.35 -31.81
CA PRO A 647 -1.75 11.00 -31.51
C PRO A 647 -1.19 11.76 -32.72
N MET A 648 -0.62 12.95 -32.48
CA MET A 648 0.09 13.74 -33.49
C MET A 648 1.58 13.34 -33.58
N HIS A 649 2.23 13.14 -32.44
CA HIS A 649 3.67 12.83 -32.35
C HIS A 649 3.97 11.41 -31.88
N ASN A 650 2.97 10.72 -31.32
CA ASN A 650 3.09 9.50 -30.54
C ASN A 650 3.99 9.69 -29.29
N GLY A 651 3.72 10.77 -28.55
CA GLY A 651 4.44 11.17 -27.34
C GLY A 651 5.03 12.59 -27.43
N LEU A 652 6.33 12.73 -27.16
CA LEU A 652 7.05 13.99 -27.36
C LEU A 652 7.52 14.14 -28.81
N SER A 653 7.34 15.34 -29.39
CA SER A 653 7.91 15.67 -30.70
C SER A 653 9.45 15.83 -30.61
N PRO A 654 10.18 15.79 -31.73
CA PRO A 654 11.61 16.13 -31.74
C PRO A 654 11.90 17.53 -31.19
N PHE A 655 10.99 18.50 -31.40
CA PHE A 655 11.08 19.82 -30.80
C PHE A 655 10.81 19.78 -29.29
N GLY A 656 9.80 19.03 -28.85
CA GLY A 656 9.49 18.85 -27.44
C GLY A 656 10.64 18.29 -26.62
N LYS A 657 11.41 17.34 -27.18
CA LYS A 657 12.63 16.85 -26.52
C LYS A 657 13.67 17.95 -26.31
N ARG A 658 13.82 18.89 -27.25
CA ARG A 658 14.71 20.06 -27.11
C ARG A 658 14.16 21.07 -26.10
N VAL A 659 12.83 21.24 -26.04
CA VAL A 659 12.17 22.06 -25.01
C VAL A 659 12.49 21.53 -23.62
N VAL A 660 12.31 20.22 -23.37
CA VAL A 660 12.64 19.57 -22.09
C VAL A 660 14.11 19.77 -21.71
N GLN A 661 15.03 19.57 -22.66
CA GLN A 661 16.45 19.80 -22.44
C GLN A 661 16.74 21.26 -22.03
N ARG A 662 16.14 22.22 -22.73
CA ARG A 662 16.32 23.64 -22.42
C ARG A 662 15.73 24.00 -21.06
N MET A 663 14.58 23.44 -20.70
CA MET A 663 13.99 23.63 -19.37
C MET A 663 14.91 23.09 -18.26
N ASN A 664 15.53 21.93 -18.44
CA ASN A 664 16.52 21.42 -17.49
C ASN A 664 17.76 22.32 -17.39
N GLU A 665 18.24 22.91 -18.49
CA GLU A 665 19.36 23.85 -18.48
C GLU A 665 19.04 25.15 -17.73
N LEU A 666 17.79 25.61 -17.80
CA LEU A 666 17.32 26.80 -17.09
C LEU A 666 17.02 26.54 -15.60
N GLY A 667 16.79 25.28 -15.22
CA GLY A 667 16.21 24.97 -13.91
C GLY A 667 14.71 25.31 -13.87
N MET A 668 14.03 25.16 -15.01
CA MET A 668 12.58 25.29 -15.15
C MET A 668 11.94 23.90 -15.03
N MET A 669 10.92 23.77 -14.20
CA MET A 669 10.23 22.50 -13.96
C MET A 669 9.42 22.08 -15.19
N CYS A 670 9.59 20.84 -15.63
CA CYS A 670 8.74 20.24 -16.64
C CYS A 670 7.44 19.78 -15.97
N ASP A 671 6.31 20.34 -16.38
CA ASP A 671 5.00 19.94 -15.88
C ASP A 671 4.29 18.99 -16.86
N ALA A 672 3.90 17.84 -16.33
CA ALA A 672 3.30 16.72 -17.04
C ALA A 672 1.78 16.61 -16.84
N SER A 673 1.12 17.57 -16.21
CA SER A 673 -0.35 17.70 -16.38
C SER A 673 -0.70 17.81 -17.87
N HIS A 674 -1.87 17.29 -18.28
CA HIS A 674 -2.44 17.28 -19.65
C HIS A 674 -1.79 16.40 -20.70
N ILE A 675 -0.54 15.98 -20.53
CA ILE A 675 0.15 15.22 -21.57
C ILE A 675 -0.36 13.78 -21.63
N SER A 676 -0.29 13.16 -22.81
CA SER A 676 -0.65 11.75 -22.96
C SER A 676 0.28 10.84 -22.15
N GLU A 677 -0.19 9.65 -21.78
CA GLU A 677 0.63 8.64 -21.09
C GLU A 677 1.95 8.36 -21.82
N LYS A 678 1.91 8.26 -23.15
CA LYS A 678 3.11 8.08 -23.96
C LYS A 678 4.07 9.28 -23.87
N ALA A 679 3.55 10.50 -23.88
CA ALA A 679 4.37 11.70 -23.70
C ALA A 679 4.97 11.79 -22.29
N PHE A 680 4.25 11.30 -21.26
CA PHE A 680 4.74 11.20 -19.89
C PHE A 680 5.97 10.31 -19.78
N PHE A 681 5.93 9.09 -20.32
CA PHE A 681 7.10 8.21 -20.29
C PHE A 681 8.26 8.72 -21.16
N ASP A 682 7.97 9.35 -22.31
CA ASP A 682 9.00 10.01 -23.11
C ASP A 682 9.67 11.17 -22.37
N LEU A 683 8.92 11.93 -21.57
CA LEU A 683 9.46 12.99 -20.72
C LEU A 683 10.42 12.42 -19.68
N LEU A 684 10.04 11.34 -19.00
CA LEU A 684 10.89 10.67 -18.01
C LEU A 684 12.19 10.11 -18.62
N GLU A 685 12.16 9.67 -19.88
CA GLU A 685 13.35 9.21 -20.59
C GLU A 685 14.32 10.36 -20.92
N VAL A 686 13.80 11.56 -21.20
CA VAL A 686 14.58 12.70 -21.71
C VAL A 686 15.04 13.65 -20.61
N THR A 687 14.25 13.81 -19.54
CA THR A 687 14.55 14.75 -18.46
C THR A 687 15.70 14.25 -17.58
N ARG A 688 16.55 15.18 -17.15
CA ARG A 688 17.58 14.96 -16.11
C ARG A 688 17.12 15.40 -14.73
N ALA A 689 16.00 16.12 -14.65
CA ALA A 689 15.47 16.69 -13.43
C ALA A 689 14.13 16.05 -13.05
N PRO A 690 13.73 16.09 -11.77
CA PRO A 690 12.42 15.63 -11.34
C PRO A 690 11.27 16.34 -12.05
N VAL A 691 10.19 15.61 -12.33
CA VAL A 691 9.00 16.09 -13.03
C VAL A 691 7.91 16.54 -12.06
N LEU A 692 7.26 17.66 -12.39
CA LEU A 692 6.06 18.12 -11.72
C LEU A 692 4.83 17.57 -12.46
N VAL A 693 3.79 17.19 -11.74
CA VAL A 693 2.42 17.07 -12.26
C VAL A 693 1.59 18.07 -11.46
N SER A 694 1.34 19.26 -12.01
CA SER A 694 0.89 20.42 -11.23
C SER A 694 -0.57 20.36 -10.78
N HIS A 695 -1.38 19.50 -11.38
CA HIS A 695 -2.78 19.26 -11.02
C HIS A 695 -3.31 18.03 -11.79
N SER A 696 -3.42 16.87 -11.14
CA SER A 696 -4.05 15.66 -11.73
C SER A 696 -4.61 14.74 -10.63
N GLY A 697 -5.47 13.79 -11.00
CA GLY A 697 -6.01 12.77 -10.09
C GLY A 697 -5.41 11.38 -10.32
N CYS A 698 -5.99 10.36 -9.67
CA CYS A 698 -5.56 8.98 -9.71
C CYS A 698 -6.57 8.11 -10.46
N SER A 699 -6.13 7.42 -11.51
CA SER A 699 -6.98 6.63 -12.39
C SER A 699 -7.57 5.40 -11.70
N ALA A 700 -6.92 4.89 -10.65
CA ALA A 700 -7.43 3.78 -9.86
C ALA A 700 -8.70 4.13 -9.06
N ILE A 701 -8.94 5.41 -8.76
CA ILE A 701 -10.16 5.88 -8.11
C ILE A 701 -11.20 6.25 -9.17
N HIS A 702 -10.83 7.13 -10.10
CA HIS A 702 -11.68 7.51 -11.22
C HIS A 702 -10.94 7.38 -12.54
N PRO A 703 -11.22 6.32 -13.33
CA PRO A 703 -10.60 6.12 -14.63
C PRO A 703 -11.07 7.17 -15.64
N GLN A 704 -10.14 8.02 -16.06
CA GLN A 704 -10.32 9.02 -17.12
C GLN A 704 -8.95 9.44 -17.67
N ASP A 705 -8.94 10.01 -18.87
CA ASP A 705 -7.73 10.36 -19.62
C ASP A 705 -6.83 11.39 -18.92
N ARG A 706 -7.39 12.22 -18.03
CA ARG A 706 -6.61 13.24 -17.31
C ARG A 706 -5.98 12.76 -16.00
N ASN A 707 -6.29 11.55 -15.52
CA ASN A 707 -5.75 11.00 -14.26
C ASN A 707 -4.57 10.05 -14.51
N LEU A 708 -3.61 10.02 -13.58
CA LEU A 708 -2.43 9.16 -13.67
C LEU A 708 -2.73 7.72 -13.26
N THR A 709 -2.14 6.76 -13.95
CA THR A 709 -2.14 5.33 -13.57
C THR A 709 -1.17 5.06 -12.41
N ASP A 710 -1.33 3.94 -11.70
CA ASP A 710 -0.39 3.52 -10.65
C ASP A 710 1.03 3.36 -11.21
N GLU A 711 1.17 2.90 -12.45
CA GLU A 711 2.47 2.79 -13.15
C GLU A 711 3.12 4.17 -13.35
N GLN A 712 2.33 5.19 -13.72
CA GLN A 712 2.83 6.56 -13.82
C GLN A 712 3.21 7.13 -12.44
N LEU A 713 2.43 6.83 -11.38
CA LEU A 713 2.74 7.26 -10.01
C LEU A 713 4.04 6.63 -9.48
N GLU A 714 4.25 5.32 -9.73
CA GLU A 714 5.48 4.62 -9.39
C GLU A 714 6.69 5.18 -10.18
N ALA A 715 6.52 5.43 -11.48
CA ALA A 715 7.57 6.04 -12.29
C ALA A 715 7.91 7.47 -11.86
N LEU A 716 6.91 8.25 -11.41
CA LEU A 716 7.10 9.59 -10.87
C LEU A 716 7.88 9.56 -9.55
N ARG A 717 7.58 8.60 -8.66
CA ARG A 717 8.36 8.34 -7.43
C ARG A 717 9.82 8.05 -7.76
N ASP A 718 10.06 7.14 -8.70
CA ASP A 718 11.41 6.72 -9.06
C ASP A 718 12.23 7.87 -9.70
N ASN A 719 11.55 8.79 -10.40
CA ASN A 719 12.12 10.05 -10.91
C ASN A 719 12.31 11.13 -9.83
N SER A 720 11.87 10.89 -8.60
CA SER A 720 11.80 11.87 -7.51
C SER A 720 10.83 13.04 -7.73
N GLY A 721 9.90 12.89 -8.68
CA GLY A 721 8.87 13.88 -9.03
C GLY A 721 7.79 14.05 -7.97
N VAL A 722 6.81 14.93 -8.23
CA VAL A 722 5.69 15.20 -7.32
C VAL A 722 4.39 15.38 -8.12
N ILE A 723 3.34 14.65 -7.73
CA ILE A 723 1.97 14.90 -8.19
C ILE A 723 1.26 15.82 -7.21
N GLN A 724 0.64 16.85 -7.74
CA GLN A 724 -0.19 17.79 -6.99
C GLN A 724 -1.64 17.42 -7.30
N ILE A 725 -2.39 16.96 -6.28
CA ILE A 725 -3.72 16.40 -6.49
C ILE A 725 -4.71 17.51 -6.78
N VAL A 726 -5.52 17.31 -7.82
CA VAL A 726 -6.49 18.29 -8.34
C VAL A 726 -7.84 18.28 -7.65
N ALA A 727 -8.34 19.46 -7.29
CA ALA A 727 -9.64 19.64 -6.65
C ALA A 727 -10.77 19.85 -7.67
N LEU A 728 -10.85 19.01 -8.70
CA LEU A 728 -11.81 19.14 -9.80
C LEU A 728 -12.82 17.98 -9.79
N ASP A 729 -14.10 18.31 -9.59
CA ASP A 729 -15.23 17.36 -9.44
C ASP A 729 -15.20 16.21 -10.46
N ALA A 730 -15.15 16.55 -11.75
CA ALA A 730 -15.17 15.60 -12.85
C ALA A 730 -13.97 14.63 -12.88
N TYR A 731 -12.89 14.91 -12.14
CA TYR A 731 -11.69 14.09 -12.09
C TYR A 731 -11.61 13.20 -10.84
N LEU A 732 -12.44 13.47 -9.83
CA LEU A 732 -12.40 12.77 -8.54
C LEU A 732 -13.39 11.62 -8.45
N ARG A 733 -14.51 11.70 -9.18
CA ARG A 733 -15.55 10.67 -9.15
C ARG A 733 -16.42 10.69 -10.41
N PRO A 734 -17.06 9.55 -10.75
CA PRO A 734 -18.06 9.54 -11.81
C PRO A 734 -19.22 10.51 -11.52
N GLU A 735 -19.60 11.30 -12.52
CA GLU A 735 -20.80 12.12 -12.45
C GLU A 735 -22.05 11.26 -12.20
N THR A 736 -22.90 11.70 -11.28
CA THR A 736 -24.18 11.03 -10.98
C THR A 736 -25.17 11.20 -12.14
N PRO A 737 -26.11 10.25 -12.34
CA PRO A 737 -27.17 10.40 -13.33
C PRO A 737 -27.97 11.70 -13.17
N GLU A 738 -28.20 12.13 -11.93
CA GLU A 738 -28.89 13.36 -11.59
C GLU A 738 -28.11 14.60 -12.05
N ARG A 739 -26.78 14.61 -11.82
CA ARG A 739 -25.89 15.69 -12.28
C ARG A 739 -25.84 15.74 -13.81
N LYS A 740 -25.67 14.60 -14.47
CA LYS A 740 -25.69 14.51 -15.95
C LYS A 740 -26.98 15.07 -16.53
N GLU A 741 -28.12 14.74 -15.95
CA GLU A 741 -29.42 15.24 -16.36
C GLU A 741 -29.55 16.76 -16.15
N ALA A 742 -29.15 17.27 -14.97
CA ALA A 742 -29.22 18.68 -14.65
C ALA A 742 -28.33 19.53 -15.56
N VAL A 743 -27.09 19.09 -15.78
CA VAL A 743 -26.13 19.76 -16.68
C VAL A 743 -26.64 19.73 -18.13
N ARG A 744 -27.21 18.60 -18.58
CA ARG A 744 -27.81 18.51 -19.93
C ARG A 744 -28.97 19.48 -20.08
N ARG A 745 -29.89 19.55 -19.10
CA ARG A 745 -31.02 20.50 -19.13
C ARG A 745 -30.55 21.95 -19.15
N LEU A 746 -29.58 22.30 -18.31
CA LEU A 746 -29.01 23.65 -18.29
C LEU A 746 -28.38 24.02 -19.64
N ARG A 747 -27.65 23.07 -20.23
CA ARG A 747 -27.02 23.21 -21.54
C ARG A 747 -28.08 23.44 -22.63
N ASP A 748 -29.13 22.62 -22.64
CA ASP A 748 -30.22 22.71 -23.63
C ASP A 748 -31.03 24.01 -23.45
N GLU A 749 -31.29 24.43 -22.20
CA GLU A 749 -31.99 25.67 -21.85
C GLU A 749 -31.26 26.92 -22.36
N LEU A 750 -29.94 26.97 -22.17
CA LEU A 750 -29.11 28.10 -22.58
C LEU A 750 -28.63 27.99 -24.05
N GLY A 751 -29.00 26.91 -24.74
CA GLY A 751 -28.59 26.64 -26.12
C GLY A 751 -27.06 26.53 -26.26
N ILE A 752 -26.40 25.92 -25.28
CA ILE A 752 -24.95 25.72 -25.25
C ILE A 752 -24.62 24.41 -25.99
N PRO A 753 -23.78 24.43 -27.04
CA PRO A 753 -23.47 23.17 -27.74
C PRO A 753 -22.50 22.30 -26.96
N SER A 754 -22.40 21.04 -27.37
CA SER A 754 -21.45 20.09 -26.80
C SER A 754 -20.00 20.59 -26.94
N HIS A 755 -19.09 20.08 -26.10
CA HIS A 755 -17.69 20.48 -26.17
C HIS A 755 -17.08 20.25 -27.58
N ALA A 756 -17.38 19.11 -28.21
CA ALA A 756 -16.94 18.79 -29.57
C ALA A 756 -17.43 19.80 -30.62
N GLU A 757 -18.68 20.25 -30.53
CA GLU A 757 -19.21 21.28 -31.44
C GLU A 757 -18.53 22.63 -31.23
N ARG A 758 -18.20 22.98 -29.97
CA ARG A 758 -17.52 24.24 -29.62
C ARG A 758 -16.07 24.30 -30.10
N GLN A 759 -15.40 23.16 -30.23
CA GLN A 759 -14.02 23.11 -30.72
C GLN A 759 -13.92 23.59 -32.19
N GLN A 760 -14.95 23.35 -32.99
CA GLN A 760 -14.98 23.69 -34.42
C GLN A 760 -15.36 25.16 -34.72
N TRP A 761 -15.57 25.99 -33.69
CA TRP A 761 -16.06 27.35 -33.87
C TRP A 761 -15.00 28.36 -34.29
N SER A 762 -15.39 29.30 -35.17
CA SER A 762 -14.62 30.50 -35.49
C SER A 762 -14.51 31.44 -34.29
N THR A 763 -13.55 32.36 -34.34
CA THR A 763 -13.37 33.42 -33.33
C THR A 763 -14.65 34.26 -33.17
N GLU A 764 -15.37 34.58 -34.26
CA GLU A 764 -16.63 35.34 -34.14
C GLU A 764 -17.76 34.54 -33.51
N GLN A 765 -17.90 33.25 -33.84
CA GLN A 765 -18.90 32.37 -33.22
C GLN A 765 -18.68 32.26 -31.70
N ARG A 766 -17.42 32.16 -31.28
CA ARG A 766 -17.03 32.14 -29.87
C ARG A 766 -17.31 33.47 -29.18
N ALA A 767 -16.96 34.59 -29.81
CA ALA A 767 -17.23 35.92 -29.27
C ALA A 767 -18.73 36.16 -29.07
N ALA A 768 -19.56 35.75 -30.04
CA ALA A 768 -21.01 35.85 -29.95
C ALA A 768 -21.62 34.97 -28.84
N MET A 769 -21.02 33.81 -28.57
CA MET A 769 -21.49 32.90 -27.51
C MET A 769 -20.99 33.28 -26.11
N ARG A 770 -19.94 34.12 -26.01
CA ARG A 770 -19.28 34.45 -24.74
C ARG A 770 -20.25 34.87 -23.62
N PRO A 771 -21.26 35.74 -23.84
CA PRO A 771 -22.23 36.09 -22.78
C PRO A 771 -23.05 34.88 -22.30
N ARG A 772 -23.46 33.99 -23.21
CA ARG A 772 -24.23 32.79 -22.86
C ARG A 772 -23.36 31.75 -22.15
N LEU A 773 -22.11 31.59 -22.57
CA LEU A 773 -21.15 30.72 -21.87
C LEU A 773 -20.87 31.23 -20.46
N LYS A 774 -20.72 32.55 -20.28
CA LYS A 774 -20.56 33.17 -18.95
C LYS A 774 -21.76 32.86 -18.05
N GLU A 775 -22.97 33.00 -18.57
CA GLU A 775 -24.20 32.64 -17.84
C GLU A 775 -24.30 31.13 -17.57
N TYR A 776 -23.90 30.29 -18.52
CA TYR A 776 -23.86 28.84 -18.35
C TYR A 776 -22.93 28.41 -17.24
N TYR A 777 -21.70 28.91 -17.21
CA TYR A 777 -20.75 28.56 -16.15
C TYR A 777 -21.22 29.05 -14.78
N ARG A 778 -21.76 30.28 -14.70
CA ARG A 778 -22.38 30.80 -13.46
C ARG A 778 -23.48 29.87 -12.93
N ARG A 779 -24.41 29.45 -13.79
CA ARG A 779 -25.49 28.53 -13.40
C ARG A 779 -25.01 27.10 -13.16
N TYR A 780 -23.96 26.67 -13.85
CA TYR A 780 -23.34 25.36 -13.65
C TYR A 780 -22.71 25.26 -12.25
N GLU A 781 -22.13 26.36 -11.76
CA GLU A 781 -21.65 26.47 -10.38
C GLU A 781 -22.81 26.47 -9.38
N GLU A 782 -23.88 27.22 -9.62
CA GLU A 782 -25.09 27.19 -8.76
C GLU A 782 -25.74 25.80 -8.69
N LEU A 783 -25.64 24.99 -9.75
CA LEU A 783 -26.12 23.61 -9.71
C LEU A 783 -25.43 22.80 -8.61
N ALA A 784 -24.19 23.12 -8.22
CA ALA A 784 -23.48 22.41 -7.14
C ALA A 784 -24.17 22.56 -5.77
N GLU A 785 -24.98 23.61 -5.57
CA GLU A 785 -25.77 23.81 -4.35
C GLU A 785 -26.97 22.86 -4.24
N THR A 786 -27.48 22.40 -5.39
CA THR A 786 -28.71 21.61 -5.48
C THR A 786 -28.47 20.17 -5.92
N VAL A 787 -27.34 19.92 -6.58
CA VAL A 787 -26.90 18.61 -7.03
C VAL A 787 -25.46 18.39 -6.52
N PRO A 788 -25.24 17.40 -5.64
CA PRO A 788 -23.94 17.16 -5.04
C PRO A 788 -22.82 16.96 -6.07
N ILE A 789 -21.70 17.62 -5.81
CA ILE A 789 -20.40 17.41 -6.47
C ILE A 789 -19.48 16.61 -5.54
N ALA A 790 -18.27 16.29 -6.01
CA ALA A 790 -17.20 15.77 -5.18
C ALA A 790 -16.97 16.62 -3.93
N THR A 791 -16.54 15.97 -2.87
CA THR A 791 -16.31 16.53 -1.54
C THR A 791 -14.82 16.61 -1.23
N VAL A 792 -14.46 17.31 -0.15
CA VAL A 792 -13.10 17.26 0.38
C VAL A 792 -12.66 15.82 0.73
N GLN A 793 -13.59 14.93 1.09
CA GLN A 793 -13.28 13.52 1.28
C GLN A 793 -12.90 12.84 -0.04
N ASP A 794 -13.67 13.04 -1.10
CA ASP A 794 -13.35 12.49 -2.43
C ASP A 794 -11.97 13.03 -2.92
N TYR A 795 -11.67 14.30 -2.62
CA TYR A 795 -10.37 14.91 -2.91
C TYR A 795 -9.22 14.24 -2.14
N VAL A 796 -9.39 14.02 -0.82
CA VAL A 796 -8.35 13.39 0.00
C VAL A 796 -8.24 11.88 -0.27
N ASP A 797 -9.26 11.22 -0.81
CA ASP A 797 -9.15 9.83 -1.31
C ASP A 797 -8.05 9.72 -2.38
N HIS A 798 -7.96 10.71 -3.26
CA HIS A 798 -6.89 10.79 -4.26
C HIS A 798 -5.51 11.04 -3.64
N ILE A 799 -5.43 11.88 -2.59
CA ILE A 799 -4.18 12.06 -1.84
C ILE A 799 -3.76 10.75 -1.18
N ASP A 800 -4.66 10.05 -0.48
CA ASP A 800 -4.38 8.76 0.16
C ASP A 800 -3.87 7.72 -0.84
N HIS A 801 -4.53 7.62 -1.99
CA HIS A 801 -4.12 6.69 -3.02
C HIS A 801 -2.72 7.04 -3.56
N ALA A 802 -2.47 8.30 -3.91
CA ALA A 802 -1.16 8.73 -4.40
C ALA A 802 -0.06 8.50 -3.34
N VAL A 803 -0.34 8.78 -2.06
CA VAL A 803 0.60 8.54 -0.96
C VAL A 803 0.90 7.05 -0.80
N ARG A 804 -0.10 6.18 -0.97
CA ARG A 804 0.08 4.73 -0.89
C ARG A 804 0.94 4.17 -2.02
N VAL A 805 0.81 4.71 -3.24
CA VAL A 805 1.53 4.20 -4.43
C VAL A 805 2.91 4.86 -4.59
N ALA A 806 2.95 6.20 -4.58
CA ALA A 806 4.18 6.97 -4.81
C ALA A 806 4.94 7.29 -3.51
N GLY A 807 4.28 7.29 -2.35
CA GLY A 807 4.87 7.74 -1.09
C GLY A 807 4.63 9.22 -0.81
N VAL A 808 4.55 9.59 0.48
CA VAL A 808 4.19 10.95 0.92
C VAL A 808 5.12 12.05 0.43
N ASP A 809 6.38 11.74 0.09
CA ASP A 809 7.36 12.71 -0.42
C ASP A 809 7.11 13.13 -1.89
N HIS A 810 6.10 12.55 -2.53
CA HIS A 810 5.77 12.70 -3.94
C HIS A 810 4.34 13.23 -4.18
N VAL A 811 3.65 13.71 -3.15
CA VAL A 811 2.27 14.18 -3.24
C VAL A 811 2.13 15.62 -2.73
N GLY A 812 1.28 16.42 -3.36
CA GLY A 812 0.94 17.78 -2.93
C GLY A 812 -0.45 18.25 -3.37
N ILE A 813 -0.66 19.56 -3.44
CA ILE A 813 -1.95 20.24 -3.69
C ILE A 813 -1.83 21.18 -4.90
N GLY A 814 -2.70 20.97 -5.90
CA GLY A 814 -2.86 21.88 -7.03
C GLY A 814 -4.35 22.02 -7.34
N THR A 815 -4.97 23.17 -7.07
CA THR A 815 -6.44 23.22 -7.00
C THR A 815 -7.14 23.27 -8.34
N ASP A 816 -6.50 23.88 -9.35
CA ASP A 816 -7.16 24.28 -10.60
C ASP A 816 -8.30 25.30 -10.35
N PHE A 817 -8.21 26.06 -9.25
CA PHE A 817 -9.12 27.16 -8.97
C PHE A 817 -9.07 28.20 -10.08
N ASP A 818 -10.23 28.78 -10.38
CA ASP A 818 -10.47 29.71 -11.49
C ASP A 818 -10.31 29.09 -12.90
N GLY A 819 -9.88 27.82 -13.01
CA GLY A 819 -9.83 27.00 -14.23
C GLY A 819 -10.93 25.92 -14.32
N GLY A 820 -11.55 25.59 -13.18
CA GLY A 820 -12.66 24.64 -13.09
C GLY A 820 -12.70 23.84 -11.80
N GLY A 821 -11.62 23.89 -11.01
CA GLY A 821 -11.50 23.30 -9.69
C GLY A 821 -12.53 23.85 -8.70
N ALA A 822 -13.25 22.93 -8.07
CA ALA A 822 -14.12 23.15 -6.93
C ALA A 822 -14.60 21.81 -6.40
N VAL A 823 -14.53 21.62 -5.08
CA VAL A 823 -15.22 20.53 -4.38
C VAL A 823 -15.99 21.07 -3.19
N SER A 824 -17.02 20.35 -2.76
CA SER A 824 -17.78 20.70 -1.56
C SER A 824 -16.87 20.60 -0.33
N GLY A 825 -16.77 21.71 0.40
CA GLY A 825 -15.86 21.85 1.54
C GLY A 825 -14.42 22.25 1.18
N PHE A 826 -14.10 22.43 -0.10
CA PHE A 826 -12.90 23.14 -0.55
C PHE A 826 -13.18 23.85 -1.88
N ALA A 827 -14.10 24.80 -1.85
CA ALA A 827 -14.61 25.50 -3.03
C ALA A 827 -13.77 26.73 -3.43
N ASN A 828 -12.95 27.25 -2.50
CA ASN A 828 -12.05 28.38 -2.70
C ASN A 828 -10.95 28.35 -1.62
N HIS A 829 -9.93 29.23 -1.73
CA HIS A 829 -8.80 29.18 -0.79
C HIS A 829 -9.16 29.47 0.66
N ALA A 830 -10.28 30.13 0.99
CA ALA A 830 -10.69 30.34 2.39
C ALA A 830 -11.03 29.03 3.10
N GLU A 831 -11.36 27.98 2.34
CA GLU A 831 -11.71 26.66 2.85
C GLU A 831 -10.51 25.70 2.91
N ALA A 832 -9.29 26.14 2.59
CA ALA A 832 -8.07 25.32 2.59
C ALA A 832 -7.84 24.55 3.90
N LEU A 833 -8.24 25.12 5.04
CA LEU A 833 -8.15 24.45 6.35
C LEU A 833 -8.90 23.11 6.40
N ASN A 834 -9.98 22.96 5.61
CA ASN A 834 -10.79 21.74 5.59
C ASN A 834 -10.02 20.55 5.02
N VAL A 835 -9.10 20.77 4.07
CA VAL A 835 -8.19 19.72 3.56
C VAL A 835 -7.31 19.22 4.71
N THR A 836 -6.74 20.13 5.49
CA THR A 836 -5.92 19.77 6.66
C THR A 836 -6.70 19.04 7.73
N VAL A 837 -7.94 19.48 8.01
CA VAL A 837 -8.85 18.80 8.93
C VAL A 837 -9.09 17.37 8.48
N GLU A 838 -9.33 17.16 7.19
CA GLU A 838 -9.56 15.83 6.63
C GLU A 838 -8.29 14.97 6.68
N LEU A 839 -7.11 15.50 6.31
CA LEU A 839 -5.83 14.79 6.48
C LEU A 839 -5.58 14.39 7.94
N ILE A 840 -5.90 15.25 8.91
CA ILE A 840 -5.80 14.91 10.33
C ILE A 840 -6.76 13.76 10.69
N ARG A 841 -8.01 13.80 10.21
CA ARG A 841 -8.99 12.73 10.44
C ARG A 841 -8.52 11.39 9.88
N ARG A 842 -7.78 11.43 8.79
CA ARG A 842 -7.14 10.26 8.16
C ARG A 842 -5.78 9.91 8.76
N GLY A 843 -5.41 10.48 9.91
CA GLY A 843 -4.23 10.04 10.65
C GLY A 843 -2.88 10.45 10.06
N TYR A 844 -2.85 11.44 9.18
CA TYR A 844 -1.60 12.07 8.74
C TYR A 844 -0.91 12.77 9.90
N CYS A 845 0.43 12.69 9.91
CA CYS A 845 1.22 13.42 10.89
C CYS A 845 1.47 14.86 10.44
N ASP A 846 1.85 15.72 11.38
CA ASP A 846 2.10 17.14 11.08
C ASP A 846 3.20 17.30 10.02
N GLU A 847 4.21 16.43 10.02
CA GLU A 847 5.28 16.45 9.01
C GLU A 847 4.76 16.07 7.62
N ASP A 848 3.95 15.02 7.51
CA ASP A 848 3.33 14.61 6.25
C ASP A 848 2.45 15.73 5.67
N ILE A 849 1.65 16.37 6.53
CA ILE A 849 0.78 17.48 6.14
C ILE A 849 1.61 18.67 5.64
N ARG A 850 2.73 19.01 6.31
CA ARG A 850 3.66 20.06 5.86
C ARG A 850 4.31 19.73 4.51
N LYS A 851 4.64 18.46 4.28
CA LYS A 851 5.18 17.98 3.00
C LYS A 851 4.16 18.15 1.87
N ILE A 852 2.93 17.67 2.08
CA ILE A 852 1.82 17.76 1.12
C ILE A 852 1.49 19.22 0.79
N TRP A 853 1.42 20.09 1.79
CA TRP A 853 1.06 21.50 1.57
C TRP A 853 2.10 22.32 0.81
N GLY A 854 3.35 21.89 0.71
CA GLY A 854 4.34 22.71 -0.01
C GLY A 854 5.78 22.23 0.13
N GLY A 855 6.11 21.51 1.20
CA GLY A 855 7.46 20.98 1.41
C GLY A 855 7.97 20.14 0.23
N ASN A 856 7.10 19.31 -0.37
CA ASN A 856 7.44 18.49 -1.52
C ASN A 856 7.64 19.32 -2.80
N LEU A 857 6.82 20.35 -3.03
CA LEU A 857 6.97 21.25 -4.17
C LEU A 857 8.29 22.03 -4.07
N LEU A 858 8.60 22.59 -2.89
CA LEU A 858 9.86 23.30 -2.65
C LEU A 858 11.07 22.38 -2.79
N ARG A 859 10.99 21.13 -2.31
CA ARG A 859 12.04 20.10 -2.52
C ARG A 859 12.26 19.86 -4.01
N LEU A 860 11.19 19.60 -4.76
CA LEU A 860 11.26 19.33 -6.19
C LEU A 860 11.91 20.49 -6.93
N TRP A 861 11.45 21.72 -6.66
CA TRP A 861 11.97 22.92 -7.30
C TRP A 861 13.47 23.10 -7.02
N ARG A 862 13.93 22.89 -5.78
CA ARG A 862 15.38 22.90 -5.46
C ARG A 862 16.17 21.86 -6.23
N CYS A 863 15.64 20.64 -6.37
CA CYS A 863 16.29 19.59 -7.16
C CYS A 863 16.41 20.00 -8.64
N VAL A 864 15.38 20.62 -9.20
CA VAL A 864 15.40 21.12 -10.58
C VAL A 864 16.43 22.24 -10.76
N GLU A 865 16.51 23.21 -9.83
CA GLU A 865 17.55 24.25 -9.86
C GLU A 865 18.97 23.69 -9.70
N ALA A 866 19.13 22.62 -8.92
CA ALA A 866 20.43 21.96 -8.76
C ALA A 866 20.94 21.31 -10.05
N VAL A 867 20.04 20.76 -10.88
CA VAL A 867 20.39 20.17 -12.18
C VAL A 867 20.90 21.22 -13.18
N ALA A 868 20.47 22.47 -13.06
CA ALA A 868 20.89 23.56 -13.94
C ALA A 868 22.33 24.06 -13.66
N LYS A 869 22.89 23.77 -12.49
CA LYS A 869 24.24 24.21 -12.13
C LYS A 869 25.28 23.41 -12.94
N PRO A 870 26.26 24.07 -13.60
CA PRO A 870 27.32 23.35 -14.30
C PRO A 870 28.12 22.49 -13.31
N LEU A 871 28.35 21.22 -13.69
CA LEU A 871 29.14 20.24 -12.93
C LEU A 871 30.59 20.70 -12.68
#